data_AF-A0ABD3MMB8-F1
#
_entry.id   AF-A0ABD3MMB8-F1
#
_cell.length_a   1.000
_cell.length_b   1.000
_cell.length_c   1.000
_cell.angle_alpha   90.00
_cell.angle_beta   90.00
_cell.angle_gamma   90.00
#
_symmetry.space_group_name_H-M   'P 1'
#
loop_
_entity.id
_entity.type
_entity.pdbx_description
1 polymer ?
#
loop_
_entity_poly.entity_id
_entity_poly.type
_entity_poly.pdbx_seq_one_letter_code
_entity_poly.pdbx_strand_id
1 'polypeptide(L)'
;MPVQSRPTVSTSSSRVGGGSLRGSSSLPYSSSQLSPTLTPQQYLQRMVDMQQMDLQSAIDQMRTLLSLYPQRVYKMAYYRKQTKNHWARDDPAFCFVQVIMIVAFSIAYGFAFRLSSLSAVLGFVAKSVLIHWLGFGVFVASVGRLVANQHLMTSERSPSHVKQDVEWLYAFDVHCNAFVPLFVLLSLLSVLASSHAFAPAPAYRPTTQLSAVAADTITFAKVDERTGKPTGTSFLPADAVERAAVGNPIEKVKLAKDGTSAFVDVYEYAAKFRAGEMTWEEVESADMNSRLKYVGMLHRDKRTPGQFMMRLKVPNGIVSSDQMRFYADCVERYGEEKGVVDITTRQNIQLRGVKIEDAADIIDGLHARNQTSFQSALDSVRNMVGSPLAGIDDMEMVDTRELCNALNDLVSLDPVTQTRGNPMWGNLPRKFNVAISGSRDDYAHTHINDIGLVPTPHATTGAMGFNVVLGGYMSIKRVAESIPSGLWIHADRESVVTLTEAILRIFRDEGSRGDRQKARLIWLVEQYGVEEFKKAVIKEINSYGRGVTVQDSQPGPTEPFERRELLGVHKQKQEGKSRVGILVPTGRLSVKECRQIADMADKYSAGEIRLTVEQNIILPNVDDGKVAALLKEDALEGTRLKVNPGFIEGNVVSCTGAQFCGLALIETKAQAESVAKKLEELVTVNRPIRIHWTGCCGQVQVADIGIMGGPARRLDEETGKMMAVPGCKIFVGGRIGEDAHLSLEPFKSGIPLDDEFLIPELVQILKNEFGAVDKKIRKRDKVKKMLGMT
;
A
#
# COMPACT_ATOMS: atom_id res chain seq x y z
N MET A 1 -26.53 -37.18 -1.09
CA MET A 1 -26.97 -38.07 0.00
C MET A 1 -27.44 -37.19 1.17
N PRO A 2 -28.63 -37.43 1.74
CA PRO A 2 -29.27 -36.53 2.67
C PRO A 2 -28.84 -36.77 4.13
N VAL A 3 -28.95 -35.70 4.90
CA VAL A 3 -28.67 -35.54 6.34
C VAL A 3 -29.61 -36.43 7.17
N GLN A 4 -29.04 -37.24 8.06
CA GLN A 4 -29.80 -38.00 9.05
C GLN A 4 -30.14 -37.16 10.30
N SER A 5 -31.34 -37.42 10.80
CA SER A 5 -32.12 -36.75 11.85
C SER A 5 -31.67 -37.03 13.28
N ARG A 6 -32.07 -36.11 14.18
CA ARG A 6 -32.01 -36.12 15.66
C ARG A 6 -32.64 -37.37 16.31
N PRO A 7 -32.45 -37.52 17.64
CA PRO A 7 -33.56 -37.87 18.53
C PRO A 7 -33.92 -36.73 19.49
N THR A 8 -35.22 -36.41 19.50
CA THR A 8 -35.98 -35.66 20.50
C THR A 8 -36.31 -36.50 21.73
N VAL A 9 -36.76 -35.85 22.83
CA VAL A 9 -37.79 -36.22 23.84
C VAL A 9 -37.52 -35.35 25.08
N SER A 10 -38.46 -34.74 25.81
CA SER A 10 -39.89 -34.47 25.68
C SER A 10 -40.28 -33.42 26.74
N THR A 11 -41.37 -32.73 26.47
CA THR A 11 -42.09 -31.71 27.24
C THR A 11 -42.61 -32.14 28.62
N SER A 12 -42.71 -31.19 29.55
CA SER A 12 -43.90 -31.08 30.43
C SER A 12 -44.22 -29.61 30.76
N SER A 13 -45.52 -29.31 30.73
CA SER A 13 -46.11 -27.99 30.92
C SER A 13 -46.70 -27.84 32.32
N SER A 14 -46.72 -26.63 32.87
CA SER A 14 -47.87 -26.15 33.67
C SER A 14 -47.91 -24.61 33.72
N ARG A 15 -49.13 -24.09 33.55
CA ARG A 15 -49.56 -22.68 33.72
C ARG A 15 -50.04 -22.44 35.16
N VAL A 16 -50.38 -21.18 35.45
CA VAL A 16 -51.04 -20.57 36.64
C VAL A 16 -50.03 -19.99 37.64
N GLY A 17 -50.10 -18.77 38.15
CA GLY A 17 -51.08 -17.68 38.14
C GLY A 17 -50.49 -16.49 38.92
N GLY A 18 -51.10 -15.30 38.85
CA GLY A 18 -50.56 -14.05 39.40
C GLY A 18 -50.55 -13.93 40.94
N GLY A 19 -49.81 -12.94 41.44
CA GLY A 19 -49.79 -12.59 42.87
C GLY A 19 -48.69 -11.59 43.24
N SER A 20 -49.03 -10.64 44.10
CA SER A 20 -48.32 -9.39 44.40
C SER A 20 -47.46 -9.43 45.68
N LEU A 21 -46.39 -8.63 45.71
CA LEU A 21 -45.72 -7.92 46.82
C LEU A 21 -45.14 -8.64 48.06
N ARG A 22 -43.88 -8.26 48.32
CA ARG A 22 -43.18 -7.98 49.61
C ARG A 22 -42.78 -9.14 50.54
N GLY A 23 -41.55 -9.00 51.05
CA GLY A 23 -41.19 -9.38 52.43
C GLY A 23 -40.03 -10.35 52.56
N SER A 24 -38.93 -9.86 53.11
CA SER A 24 -37.64 -10.52 53.37
C SER A 24 -37.70 -11.72 54.32
N SER A 25 -36.84 -12.72 54.07
CA SER A 25 -36.08 -13.39 55.14
C SER A 25 -34.78 -13.98 54.60
N SER A 26 -33.68 -13.55 55.22
CA SER A 26 -32.30 -13.92 54.97
C SER A 26 -31.98 -15.31 55.54
N LEU A 27 -31.42 -16.19 54.71
CA LEU A 27 -30.71 -17.41 55.13
C LEU A 27 -29.20 -17.25 54.84
N PRO A 28 -28.32 -17.69 55.76
CA PRO A 28 -26.88 -17.44 55.67
C PRO A 28 -26.24 -18.40 54.66
N TYR A 29 -25.62 -17.86 53.61
CA TYR A 29 -24.79 -18.67 52.72
C TYR A 29 -23.42 -18.89 53.37
N SER A 30 -23.21 -20.09 53.91
CA SER A 30 -21.90 -20.59 54.34
C SER A 30 -20.90 -20.51 53.17
N SER A 31 -19.89 -19.68 53.32
CA SER A 31 -18.75 -19.52 52.41
C SER A 31 -17.77 -20.70 52.51
N SER A 32 -18.21 -21.89 52.15
CA SER A 32 -17.33 -23.06 51.99
C SER A 32 -17.01 -23.31 50.52
N GLN A 33 -15.91 -22.67 50.08
CA GLN A 33 -14.94 -23.13 49.07
C GLN A 33 -15.46 -23.95 47.87
N LEU A 34 -15.78 -23.25 46.78
CA LEU A 34 -15.51 -23.73 45.43
C LEU A 34 -14.27 -22.99 44.92
N SER A 35 -13.08 -23.53 45.21
CA SER A 35 -11.85 -23.11 44.53
C SER A 35 -11.82 -23.81 43.16
N PRO A 36 -11.98 -23.11 42.02
CA PRO A 36 -11.97 -23.75 40.71
C PRO A 36 -10.55 -23.89 40.15
N THR A 37 -9.51 -23.72 40.99
CA THR A 37 -8.11 -23.83 40.59
C THR A 37 -7.70 -25.28 40.36
N LEU A 38 -7.16 -25.58 39.17
CA LEU A 38 -6.46 -26.83 38.90
C LEU A 38 -5.41 -27.07 39.99
N THR A 39 -5.40 -28.26 40.56
CA THR A 39 -4.33 -28.63 41.49
C THR A 39 -2.99 -28.68 40.72
N PRO A 40 -1.84 -28.40 41.35
CA PRO A 40 -0.54 -28.56 40.71
C PRO A 40 -0.34 -29.96 40.07
N GLN A 41 -0.97 -30.98 40.67
CA GLN A 41 -1.01 -32.34 40.14
C GLN A 41 -1.76 -32.45 38.80
N GLN A 42 -2.93 -31.80 38.68
CA GLN A 42 -3.70 -31.75 37.43
C GLN A 42 -2.99 -30.96 36.34
N TYR A 43 -2.27 -29.89 36.70
CA TYR A 43 -1.47 -29.12 35.76
C TYR A 43 -0.29 -29.94 35.19
N LEU A 44 0.41 -30.69 36.05
CA LEU A 44 1.50 -31.58 35.64
C LEU A 44 1.01 -32.79 34.83
N GLN A 45 -0.18 -33.33 35.13
CA GLN A 45 -0.78 -34.39 34.30
C GLN A 45 -1.13 -33.90 32.90
N ARG A 46 -1.55 -32.64 32.75
CA ARG A 46 -1.78 -32.05 31.42
C ARG A 46 -0.48 -31.80 30.65
N MET A 47 0.66 -31.63 31.33
CA MET A 47 1.96 -31.47 30.65
C MET A 47 2.39 -32.68 29.82
N VAL A 48 1.84 -33.86 30.09
CA VAL A 48 2.18 -35.10 29.37
C VAL A 48 1.13 -35.49 28.31
N ASP A 49 0.02 -34.75 28.22
CA ASP A 49 -1.03 -34.98 27.22
C ASP A 49 -1.09 -33.82 26.21
N MET A 50 -0.40 -33.99 25.07
CA MET A 50 -0.33 -32.97 24.02
C MET A 50 -1.69 -32.68 23.36
N GLN A 51 -2.67 -33.59 23.44
CA GLN A 51 -3.99 -33.36 22.81
C GLN A 51 -4.83 -32.34 23.60
N GLN A 52 -4.52 -32.14 24.87
CA GLN A 52 -5.20 -31.18 25.74
C GLN A 52 -4.53 -29.79 25.75
N MET A 53 -3.48 -29.59 24.95
CA MET A 53 -2.71 -28.33 24.88
C MET A 53 -3.09 -27.49 23.66
N ASP A 54 -3.35 -26.20 23.87
CA ASP A 54 -3.51 -25.22 22.81
C ASP A 54 -2.15 -24.61 22.43
N LEU A 55 -1.36 -25.39 21.68
CA LEU A 55 -0.03 -25.00 21.20
C LEU A 55 -0.08 -23.75 20.32
N GLN A 56 -1.15 -23.56 19.54
CA GLN A 56 -1.30 -22.42 18.64
C GLN A 56 -1.44 -21.12 19.45
N SER A 57 -2.31 -21.13 20.46
CA SER A 57 -2.48 -19.99 21.38
C SER A 57 -1.21 -19.68 22.18
N ALA A 58 -0.48 -20.71 22.61
CA ALA A 58 0.82 -20.53 23.27
C ALA A 58 1.86 -19.86 22.36
N ILE A 59 1.99 -20.31 21.11
CA ILE A 59 2.91 -19.74 20.11
C ILE A 59 2.51 -18.30 19.77
N ASP A 60 1.22 -18.02 19.60
CA ASP A 60 0.75 -16.67 19.28
C ASP A 60 0.95 -15.69 20.45
N GLN A 61 0.82 -16.15 21.70
CA GLN A 61 1.20 -15.38 22.89
C GLN A 61 2.70 -15.10 22.91
N MET A 62 3.57 -16.10 22.67
CA MET A 62 5.02 -15.90 22.59
C MET A 62 5.42 -14.91 21.48
N ARG A 63 4.82 -15.03 20.28
CA ARG A 63 5.02 -14.07 19.18
C ARG A 63 4.59 -12.66 19.56
N THR A 64 3.50 -12.53 20.30
CA THR A 64 3.02 -11.24 20.79
C THR A 64 3.97 -10.64 21.83
N LEU A 65 4.56 -11.45 22.72
CA LEU A 65 5.59 -11.00 23.67
C LEU A 65 6.87 -10.51 22.97
N LEU A 66 7.19 -11.06 21.79
CA LEU A 66 8.32 -10.63 20.96
C LEU A 66 7.99 -9.47 20.01
N SER A 67 6.75 -8.97 20.03
CA SER A 67 6.29 -7.87 19.16
C SER A 67 6.40 -6.50 19.85
N LEU A 68 6.11 -5.42 19.13
CA LEU A 68 6.03 -4.05 19.68
C LEU A 68 4.84 -3.83 20.66
N TYR A 69 4.02 -4.87 20.90
CA TYR A 69 2.81 -4.76 21.73
C TYR A 69 2.68 -5.88 22.80
N PRO A 70 3.67 -6.14 23.66
CA PRO A 70 3.62 -7.20 24.68
C PRO A 70 2.45 -7.03 25.67
N GLN A 71 1.99 -5.79 25.88
CA GLN A 71 0.82 -5.46 26.70
C GLN A 71 -0.48 -6.18 26.28
N ARG A 72 -0.57 -6.66 25.03
CA ARG A 72 -1.73 -7.44 24.56
C ARG A 72 -1.86 -8.78 25.28
N VAL A 73 -0.74 -9.41 25.66
CA VAL A 73 -0.75 -10.70 26.39
C VAL A 73 -1.32 -10.52 27.80
N TYR A 74 -0.96 -9.42 28.47
CA TYR A 74 -1.47 -9.10 29.80
C TYR A 74 -2.95 -8.67 29.78
N LYS A 75 -3.44 -8.05 28.69
CA LYS A 75 -4.88 -7.80 28.49
C LYS A 75 -5.70 -9.09 28.41
N MET A 76 -5.14 -10.16 27.83
CA MET A 76 -5.82 -11.47 27.79
C MET A 76 -5.93 -12.11 29.17
N ALA A 77 -4.95 -11.91 30.06
CA ALA A 77 -5.03 -12.35 31.45
C ALA A 77 -6.16 -11.64 32.21
N TYR A 78 -6.32 -10.33 31.99
CA TYR A 78 -7.43 -9.55 32.54
C TYR A 78 -8.80 -10.06 32.04
N TYR A 79 -8.92 -10.34 30.75
CA TYR A 79 -10.14 -10.94 30.17
C TYR A 79 -10.44 -12.34 30.75
N ARG A 80 -9.41 -13.16 30.96
CA ARG A 80 -9.57 -14.48 31.62
C ARG A 80 -10.01 -14.34 33.06
N LYS A 81 -9.51 -13.35 33.80
CA LYS A 81 -10.01 -13.08 35.15
C LYS A 81 -11.49 -12.72 35.14
N GLN A 82 -11.94 -11.88 34.20
CA GLN A 82 -13.36 -11.52 34.09
C GLN A 82 -14.27 -12.69 33.70
N THR A 83 -13.78 -13.62 32.88
CA THR A 83 -14.61 -14.69 32.31
C THR A 83 -14.53 -16.03 33.06
N LYS A 84 -13.38 -16.34 33.66
CA LYS A 84 -13.10 -17.61 34.37
C LYS A 84 -12.72 -17.43 35.84
N ASN A 85 -12.66 -16.19 36.33
CA ASN A 85 -12.23 -15.84 37.69
C ASN A 85 -10.81 -16.31 38.07
N HIS A 86 -9.92 -16.56 37.11
CA HIS A 86 -8.50 -16.90 37.36
C HIS A 86 -7.55 -15.97 36.62
N TRP A 87 -6.40 -15.72 37.25
CA TRP A 87 -5.33 -14.90 36.66
C TRP A 87 -4.30 -15.74 35.90
N ALA A 88 -4.02 -16.96 36.38
CA ALA A 88 -3.07 -17.88 35.77
C ALA A 88 -3.64 -18.62 34.54
N ARG A 89 -2.75 -19.17 33.71
CA ARG A 89 -3.12 -20.03 32.57
C ARG A 89 -3.45 -21.44 33.05
N ASP A 90 -4.61 -21.94 32.61
CA ASP A 90 -5.06 -23.31 32.87
C ASP A 90 -4.36 -24.37 31.98
N ASP A 91 -3.65 -23.91 30.94
CA ASP A 91 -3.05 -24.72 29.89
C ASP A 91 -1.51 -24.66 29.97
N PRO A 92 -0.82 -25.80 30.12
CA PRO A 92 0.63 -25.87 30.19
C PRO A 92 1.37 -25.68 28.85
N ALA A 93 0.67 -25.57 27.72
CA ALA A 93 1.23 -25.45 26.38
C ALA A 93 2.38 -24.43 26.28
N PHE A 94 2.26 -23.29 26.97
CA PHE A 94 3.29 -22.26 26.95
C PHE A 94 4.59 -22.69 27.65
N CYS A 95 4.50 -23.26 28.85
CA CYS A 95 5.66 -23.78 29.57
C CYS A 95 6.30 -24.93 28.78
N PHE A 96 5.49 -25.79 28.16
CA PHE A 96 5.95 -26.90 27.33
C PHE A 96 6.76 -26.43 26.13
N VAL A 97 6.24 -25.49 25.33
CA VAL A 97 6.95 -24.90 24.18
C VAL A 97 8.24 -24.23 24.63
N GLN A 98 8.21 -23.52 25.76
CA GLN A 98 9.38 -22.83 26.30
C GLN A 98 10.49 -23.80 26.72
N VAL A 99 10.15 -24.93 27.36
CA VAL A 99 11.12 -25.98 27.70
C VAL A 99 11.72 -26.59 26.42
N ILE A 100 10.92 -26.85 25.38
CA ILE A 100 11.43 -27.35 24.09
C ILE A 100 12.44 -26.36 23.51
N MET A 101 12.15 -25.06 23.52
CA MET A 101 13.08 -24.04 23.03
C MET A 101 14.39 -24.03 23.81
N ILE A 102 14.34 -24.15 25.13
CA ILE A 102 15.53 -24.19 25.99
C ILE A 102 16.35 -25.45 25.72
N VAL A 103 15.70 -26.61 25.58
CA VAL A 103 16.37 -27.88 25.27
C VAL A 103 17.05 -27.80 23.90
N ALA A 104 16.32 -27.38 22.87
CA ALA A 104 16.86 -27.26 21.52
C ALA A 104 18.05 -26.29 21.46
N PHE A 105 17.93 -25.13 22.11
CA PHE A 105 19.03 -24.17 22.19
C PHE A 105 20.22 -24.69 22.99
N SER A 106 19.98 -25.37 24.12
CA SER A 106 21.05 -25.92 24.97
C SER A 106 21.83 -27.02 24.25
N ILE A 107 21.15 -27.84 23.44
CA ILE A 107 21.79 -28.84 22.56
C ILE A 107 22.63 -28.14 21.49
N ALA A 108 22.04 -27.17 20.78
CA ALA A 108 22.74 -26.40 19.75
C ALA A 108 23.98 -25.67 20.31
N TYR A 109 23.85 -25.08 21.49
CA TYR A 109 24.95 -24.45 22.23
C TYR A 109 26.04 -25.47 22.60
N GLY A 110 25.66 -26.64 23.10
CA GLY A 110 26.59 -27.72 23.41
C GLY A 110 27.43 -28.18 22.20
N PHE A 111 26.83 -28.21 21.01
CA PHE A 111 27.55 -28.48 19.76
C PHE A 111 28.41 -27.30 19.32
N ALA A 112 27.89 -26.08 19.34
CA ALA A 112 28.61 -24.87 18.92
C ALA A 112 29.90 -24.64 19.72
N PHE A 113 29.88 -24.94 21.02
CA PHE A 113 31.03 -24.79 21.92
C PHE A 113 31.80 -26.10 22.16
N ARG A 114 31.57 -27.14 21.34
CA ARG A 114 32.32 -28.41 21.33
C ARG A 114 32.45 -29.06 22.72
N LEU A 115 31.34 -29.20 23.45
CA LEU A 115 31.35 -29.97 24.70
C LEU A 115 31.84 -31.40 24.42
N SER A 116 32.77 -31.88 25.23
CA SER A 116 33.61 -33.05 24.93
C SER A 116 32.91 -34.41 25.03
N SER A 117 31.66 -34.47 25.50
CA SER A 117 30.90 -35.71 25.62
C SER A 117 29.38 -35.50 25.60
N LEU A 118 28.63 -36.55 25.23
CA LEU A 118 27.16 -36.57 25.30
C LEU A 118 26.66 -36.35 26.74
N SER A 119 27.38 -36.87 27.74
CA SER A 119 27.04 -36.65 29.15
C SER A 119 27.18 -35.17 29.56
N ALA A 120 28.15 -34.44 29.01
CA ALA A 120 28.31 -33.01 29.25
C ALA A 120 27.17 -32.21 28.61
N VAL A 121 26.73 -32.58 27.40
CA VAL A 121 25.58 -31.94 26.73
C VAL A 121 24.29 -32.21 27.52
N LEU A 122 24.04 -33.45 27.92
CA LEU A 122 22.86 -33.80 28.73
C LEU A 122 22.86 -33.13 30.11
N GLY A 123 24.03 -33.05 30.77
CA GLY A 123 24.19 -32.32 32.02
C GLY A 123 23.93 -30.81 31.87
N PHE A 124 24.37 -30.21 30.75
CA PHE A 124 24.12 -28.81 30.44
C PHE A 124 22.64 -28.52 30.15
N VAL A 125 21.97 -29.38 29.40
CA VAL A 125 20.52 -29.31 29.15
C VAL A 125 19.75 -29.41 30.47
N ALA A 126 20.09 -30.41 31.32
CA ALA A 126 19.45 -30.60 32.61
C ALA A 126 19.64 -29.38 33.54
N LYS A 127 20.84 -28.80 33.59
CA LYS A 127 21.13 -27.58 34.35
C LYS A 127 20.33 -26.37 33.82
N SER A 128 20.23 -26.22 32.51
CA SER A 128 19.51 -25.11 31.86
C SER A 128 18.00 -25.16 32.14
N VAL A 129 17.40 -26.35 32.10
CA VAL A 129 15.97 -26.50 32.38
C VAL A 129 15.68 -26.49 33.88
N LEU A 130 16.36 -27.31 34.67
CA LEU A 130 16.01 -27.53 36.09
C LEU A 130 16.50 -26.41 37.01
N ILE A 131 17.71 -25.87 36.76
CA ILE A 131 18.30 -24.87 37.65
C ILE A 131 18.00 -23.46 37.12
N HIS A 132 18.35 -23.18 35.86
CA HIS A 132 18.26 -21.82 35.32
C HIS A 132 16.83 -21.38 35.00
N TRP A 133 16.01 -22.26 34.43
CA TRP A 133 14.63 -21.90 34.09
C TRP A 133 13.66 -22.19 35.23
N LEU A 134 13.61 -23.44 35.72
CA LEU A 134 12.64 -23.85 36.75
C LEU A 134 13.02 -23.34 38.13
N GLY A 135 14.25 -23.60 38.59
CA GLY A 135 14.72 -23.19 39.93
C GLY A 135 14.65 -21.69 40.14
N PHE A 136 15.20 -20.90 39.20
CA PHE A 136 15.11 -19.44 39.26
C PHE A 136 13.66 -18.95 39.12
N GLY A 137 12.85 -19.58 38.27
CA GLY A 137 11.44 -19.24 38.11
C GLY A 137 10.62 -19.43 39.38
N VAL A 138 10.82 -20.54 40.10
CA VAL A 138 10.19 -20.80 41.40
C VAL A 138 10.59 -19.75 42.43
N PHE A 139 11.87 -19.37 42.45
CA PHE A 139 12.37 -18.33 43.35
C PHE A 139 11.74 -16.96 43.03
N VAL A 140 11.81 -16.51 41.78
CA VAL A 140 11.25 -15.22 41.33
C VAL A 140 9.74 -15.15 41.56
N ALA A 141 9.00 -16.20 41.23
CA ALA A 141 7.55 -16.26 41.46
C ALA A 141 7.19 -16.17 42.95
N SER A 142 7.95 -16.86 43.81
CA SER A 142 7.70 -16.87 45.25
C SER A 142 8.00 -15.52 45.90
N VAL A 143 9.14 -14.91 45.56
CA VAL A 143 9.51 -13.56 46.05
C VAL A 143 8.55 -12.51 45.49
N GLY A 144 8.27 -12.55 44.18
CA GLY A 144 7.36 -11.62 43.52
C GLY A 144 5.95 -11.66 44.09
N ARG A 145 5.42 -12.86 44.39
CA ARG A 145 4.12 -13.02 45.07
C ARG A 145 4.14 -12.43 46.48
N LEU A 146 5.20 -12.68 47.26
CA LEU A 146 5.32 -12.14 48.62
C LEU A 146 5.33 -10.61 48.60
N VAL A 147 6.17 -10.01 47.77
CA VAL A 147 6.27 -8.55 47.62
C VAL A 147 4.93 -7.96 47.14
N ALA A 148 4.30 -8.58 46.14
CA ALA A 148 3.04 -8.07 45.61
C ALA A 148 1.91 -8.10 46.66
N ASN A 149 1.77 -9.20 47.40
CA ASN A 149 0.73 -9.35 48.42
C ASN A 149 1.00 -8.49 49.68
N GLN A 150 2.26 -8.17 49.99
CA GLN A 150 2.62 -7.35 51.15
C GLN A 150 2.63 -5.85 50.86
N HIS A 151 3.03 -5.44 49.66
CA HIS A 151 3.35 -4.03 49.38
C HIS A 151 2.60 -3.42 48.20
N LEU A 152 2.02 -4.21 47.30
CA LEU A 152 1.41 -3.70 46.06
C LEU A 152 -0.13 -3.82 46.04
N MET A 153 -0.74 -4.31 47.12
CA MET A 153 -2.20 -4.38 47.24
C MET A 153 -2.80 -3.03 47.66
N THR A 154 -3.70 -2.49 46.85
CA THR A 154 -4.49 -1.30 47.17
C THR A 154 -5.59 -1.64 48.18
N SER A 155 -5.59 -0.98 49.33
CA SER A 155 -6.60 -1.18 50.38
C SER A 155 -7.81 -0.25 50.19
N GLU A 156 -8.67 -0.54 49.21
CA GLU A 156 -9.97 0.14 49.15
C GLU A 156 -10.92 -0.43 50.22
N ARG A 157 -11.22 0.42 51.22
CA ARG A 157 -12.13 0.15 52.34
C ARG A 157 -13.59 0.21 51.88
N SER A 158 -14.06 -0.81 51.15
CA SER A 158 -15.49 -1.05 50.95
C SER A 158 -15.90 -2.35 51.65
N PRO A 159 -16.98 -2.38 52.45
CA PRO A 159 -17.40 -3.57 53.20
C PRO A 159 -17.87 -4.74 52.32
N SER A 160 -17.94 -4.55 51.00
CA SER A 160 -18.27 -5.58 50.00
C SER A 160 -17.09 -6.02 49.14
N HIS A 161 -15.86 -5.58 49.41
CA HIS A 161 -14.70 -5.93 48.59
C HIS A 161 -14.20 -7.35 48.86
N VAL A 162 -14.21 -8.21 47.83
CA VAL A 162 -13.58 -9.54 47.87
C VAL A 162 -12.07 -9.37 47.91
N LYS A 163 -11.39 -9.85 48.96
CA LYS A 163 -9.92 -9.76 49.07
C LYS A 163 -9.27 -10.42 47.85
N GLN A 164 -8.49 -9.66 47.11
CA GLN A 164 -7.74 -10.16 45.95
C GLN A 164 -6.31 -10.45 46.39
N ASP A 165 -5.90 -11.72 46.34
CA ASP A 165 -4.51 -12.13 46.57
C ASP A 165 -3.87 -12.53 45.23
N VAL A 166 -2.59 -12.20 45.01
CA VAL A 166 -1.83 -12.66 43.85
C VAL A 166 -1.59 -14.17 43.97
N GLU A 167 -2.14 -14.93 43.02
CA GLU A 167 -1.98 -16.38 42.91
C GLU A 167 -0.52 -16.75 42.56
N TRP A 168 0.01 -17.83 43.15
CA TRP A 168 1.41 -18.25 42.90
C TRP A 168 1.63 -18.64 41.43
N LEU A 169 0.67 -19.37 40.83
CA LEU A 169 0.73 -19.75 39.43
C LEU A 169 0.73 -18.53 38.48
N TYR A 170 0.04 -17.46 38.85
CA TYR A 170 0.06 -16.22 38.09
C TYR A 170 1.44 -15.54 38.17
N ALA A 171 2.06 -15.50 39.36
CA ALA A 171 3.41 -14.99 39.51
C ALA A 171 4.44 -15.82 38.71
N PHE A 172 4.26 -17.15 38.64
CA PHE A 172 5.10 -18.03 37.83
C PHE A 172 4.87 -17.82 36.32
N ASP A 173 3.63 -17.59 35.88
CA ASP A 173 3.32 -17.24 34.49
C ASP A 173 3.96 -15.92 34.05
N VAL A 174 4.03 -14.93 34.95
CA VAL A 174 4.72 -13.66 34.69
C VAL A 174 6.22 -13.90 34.44
N HIS A 175 6.87 -14.79 35.21
CA HIS A 175 8.24 -15.22 34.94
C HIS A 175 8.37 -15.87 33.56
N CYS A 176 7.50 -16.82 33.24
CA CYS A 176 7.52 -17.49 31.92
C CYS A 176 7.38 -16.48 30.77
N ASN A 177 6.47 -15.50 30.89
CA ASN A 177 6.27 -14.45 29.89
C ASN A 177 7.49 -13.52 29.75
N ALA A 178 8.11 -13.13 30.87
CA ALA A 178 9.30 -12.27 30.86
C ALA A 178 10.54 -12.99 30.32
N PHE A 179 10.65 -14.30 30.55
CA PHE A 179 11.79 -15.08 30.11
C PHE A 179 11.87 -15.21 28.59
N VAL A 180 10.77 -15.31 27.85
CA VAL A 180 10.76 -15.50 26.39
C VAL A 180 11.53 -14.40 25.62
N PRO A 181 11.22 -13.10 25.77
CA PRO A 181 11.95 -12.04 25.08
C PRO A 181 13.41 -11.95 25.54
N LEU A 182 13.69 -12.16 26.82
CA LEU A 182 15.05 -12.17 27.35
C LEU A 182 15.87 -13.33 26.75
N PHE A 183 15.28 -14.51 26.68
CA PHE A 183 15.90 -15.71 26.11
C PHE A 183 16.20 -15.57 24.62
N VAL A 184 15.27 -15.00 23.84
CA VAL A 184 15.50 -14.74 22.41
C VAL A 184 16.59 -13.69 22.23
N LEU A 185 16.56 -12.61 23.01
CA LEU A 185 17.59 -11.56 22.95
C LEU A 185 18.98 -12.12 23.30
N LEU A 186 19.09 -12.86 24.40
CA LEU A 186 20.35 -13.48 24.83
C LEU A 186 20.83 -14.53 23.82
N SER A 187 19.92 -15.32 23.23
CA SER A 187 20.23 -16.26 22.16
C SER A 187 20.83 -15.54 20.94
N LEU A 188 20.23 -14.42 20.50
CA LEU A 188 20.74 -13.61 19.39
C LEU A 188 22.09 -12.96 19.72
N LEU A 189 22.22 -12.38 20.91
CA LEU A 189 23.48 -11.80 21.37
C LEU A 189 24.59 -12.85 21.48
N SER A 190 24.28 -14.07 21.90
CA SER A 190 25.26 -15.16 21.96
C SER A 190 25.75 -15.57 20.57
N VAL A 191 24.88 -15.58 19.55
CA VAL A 191 25.26 -15.83 18.15
C VAL A 191 26.10 -14.68 17.59
N LEU A 192 25.75 -13.43 17.91
CA LEU A 192 26.52 -12.24 17.52
C LEU A 192 27.90 -12.20 18.19
N ALA A 193 27.99 -12.56 19.47
CA ALA A 193 29.26 -12.67 20.19
C ALA A 193 30.12 -13.84 19.67
N SER A 194 29.49 -14.95 19.25
CA SER A 194 30.20 -16.11 18.66
C SER A 194 30.68 -15.84 17.23
N SER A 195 30.01 -14.94 16.50
CA SER A 195 30.42 -14.56 15.14
C SER A 195 31.62 -13.60 15.11
N HIS A 196 32.06 -13.08 16.26
CA HIS A 196 33.34 -12.36 16.39
C HIS A 196 34.56 -13.32 16.42
N ALA A 197 34.34 -14.64 16.37
CA ALA A 197 35.39 -15.62 16.08
C ALA A 197 35.59 -15.87 14.56
N PHE A 198 34.79 -15.23 13.70
CA PHE A 198 35.03 -15.18 12.26
C PHE A 198 35.49 -13.77 11.89
N ALA A 199 36.76 -13.67 11.49
CA ALA A 199 37.39 -12.42 11.07
C ALA A 199 36.57 -11.71 9.95
N PRO A 200 36.57 -10.36 9.91
CA PRO A 200 35.91 -9.63 8.85
C PRO A 200 36.60 -9.91 7.50
N ALA A 201 35.81 -10.26 6.50
CA ALA A 201 36.27 -10.35 5.12
C ALA A 201 36.82 -8.99 4.64
N PRO A 202 37.90 -8.95 3.84
CA PRO A 202 38.51 -7.71 3.43
C PRO A 202 37.57 -6.91 2.51
N ALA A 203 37.62 -5.58 2.65
CA ALA A 203 36.88 -4.63 1.84
C ALA A 203 37.11 -4.88 0.33
N TYR A 204 36.02 -5.17 -0.37
CA TYR A 204 36.00 -5.43 -1.81
C TYR A 204 36.28 -4.15 -2.60
N ARG A 205 37.29 -4.19 -3.47
CA ARG A 205 37.56 -3.15 -4.47
C ARG A 205 36.65 -3.37 -5.69
N PRO A 206 35.95 -2.34 -6.19
CA PRO A 206 35.17 -2.48 -7.41
C PRO A 206 36.13 -2.56 -8.59
N THR A 207 36.16 -3.72 -9.26
CA THR A 207 36.78 -3.90 -10.57
C THR A 207 35.67 -4.09 -11.58
N THR A 208 35.34 -3.06 -12.34
CA THR A 208 35.02 -3.16 -13.78
C THR A 208 34.85 -1.76 -14.35
N GLN A 209 35.84 -1.36 -15.14
CA GLN A 209 35.63 -0.36 -16.18
C GLN A 209 34.75 -0.99 -17.26
N LEU A 210 33.70 -0.30 -17.68
CA LEU A 210 33.12 -0.46 -19.01
C LEU A 210 33.03 0.94 -19.59
N SER A 211 34.14 1.35 -20.22
CA SER A 211 34.16 2.44 -21.18
C SER A 211 33.32 2.06 -22.40
N ALA A 212 32.78 3.08 -23.08
CA ALA A 212 32.09 2.99 -24.36
C ALA A 212 32.72 1.94 -25.30
N VAL A 213 31.94 0.96 -25.74
CA VAL A 213 32.33 0.03 -26.79
C VAL A 213 31.35 0.19 -27.94
N ALA A 214 31.93 0.45 -29.10
CA ALA A 214 31.30 0.29 -30.39
C ALA A 214 30.67 -1.12 -30.52
N ALA A 215 29.73 -1.27 -31.44
CA ALA A 215 29.00 -2.50 -31.68
C ALA A 215 29.94 -3.69 -32.01
N ASP A 216 30.37 -4.43 -30.99
CA ASP A 216 30.97 -5.75 -31.09
C ASP A 216 30.43 -6.64 -29.95
N THR A 217 30.08 -7.85 -30.33
CA THR A 217 29.21 -8.85 -29.68
C THR A 217 29.39 -9.04 -28.17
N ILE A 218 28.52 -8.41 -27.36
CA ILE A 218 28.34 -8.78 -25.94
C ILE A 218 27.54 -10.10 -25.89
N THR A 219 28.16 -11.17 -25.42
CA THR A 219 27.48 -12.45 -25.15
C THR A 219 26.76 -12.37 -23.80
N PHE A 220 25.43 -12.27 -23.84
CA PHE A 220 24.60 -12.31 -22.62
C PHE A 220 24.38 -13.76 -22.18
N ALA A 221 24.68 -14.06 -20.92
CA ALA A 221 24.57 -15.43 -20.37
C ALA A 221 23.13 -15.96 -20.28
N LYS A 222 22.13 -15.07 -20.28
CA LYS A 222 20.71 -15.42 -20.36
C LYS A 222 20.10 -14.68 -21.54
N VAL A 223 19.37 -15.39 -22.39
CA VAL A 223 18.64 -14.82 -23.53
C VAL A 223 17.28 -15.52 -23.62
N ASP A 224 16.29 -14.86 -24.22
CA ASP A 224 15.05 -15.53 -24.60
C ASP A 224 15.35 -16.40 -25.83
N GLU A 225 15.23 -17.72 -25.70
CA GLU A 225 15.62 -18.69 -26.74
C GLU A 225 14.91 -18.48 -28.08
N ARG A 226 13.69 -17.91 -28.07
CA ARG A 226 12.90 -17.69 -29.28
C ARG A 226 13.39 -16.49 -30.08
N THR A 227 13.89 -15.47 -29.38
CA THR A 227 14.30 -14.20 -30.01
C THR A 227 15.81 -14.01 -30.04
N GLY A 228 16.56 -14.79 -29.26
CA GLY A 228 18.00 -14.61 -29.02
C GLY A 228 18.34 -13.33 -28.24
N LYS A 229 17.35 -12.57 -27.76
CA LYS A 229 17.56 -11.26 -27.13
C LYS A 229 17.83 -11.36 -25.63
N PRO A 230 18.57 -10.41 -25.04
CA PRO A 230 18.76 -10.35 -23.59
C PRO A 230 17.43 -10.22 -22.84
N THR A 231 17.35 -10.89 -21.70
CA THR A 231 16.22 -10.81 -20.76
C THR A 231 16.50 -9.82 -19.63
N GLY A 232 15.52 -9.53 -18.78
CA GLY A 232 15.76 -8.67 -17.62
C GLY A 232 16.85 -9.17 -16.67
N THR A 233 16.95 -10.48 -16.48
CA THR A 233 17.97 -11.11 -15.63
C THR A 233 19.37 -11.02 -16.25
N SER A 234 19.48 -10.84 -17.57
CA SER A 234 20.76 -10.72 -18.28
C SER A 234 21.55 -9.48 -17.89
N PHE A 235 20.87 -8.48 -17.33
CA PHE A 235 21.47 -7.22 -16.87
C PHE A 235 21.71 -7.18 -15.35
N LEU A 236 21.42 -8.27 -14.62
CA LEU A 236 21.70 -8.33 -13.19
C LEU A 236 23.14 -8.77 -12.93
N PRO A 237 23.84 -8.13 -11.98
CA PRO A 237 25.12 -8.64 -11.50
C PRO A 237 24.94 -9.96 -10.73
N ALA A 238 26.00 -10.76 -10.64
CA ALA A 238 25.96 -12.11 -10.07
C ALA A 238 25.41 -12.13 -8.64
N ASP A 239 25.82 -11.17 -7.81
CA ASP A 239 25.36 -11.02 -6.43
C ASP A 239 23.86 -10.67 -6.33
N ALA A 240 23.32 -9.89 -7.29
CA ALA A 240 21.88 -9.62 -7.37
C ALA A 240 21.09 -10.87 -7.77
N VAL A 241 21.66 -11.72 -8.64
CA VAL A 241 21.08 -13.02 -9.00
C VAL A 241 21.06 -13.96 -7.79
N GLU A 242 22.15 -14.00 -7.00
CA GLU A 242 22.22 -14.76 -5.75
C GLU A 242 21.18 -14.27 -4.73
N ARG A 243 21.06 -12.95 -4.53
CA ARG A 243 20.01 -12.35 -3.68
C ARG A 243 18.60 -12.71 -4.16
N ALA A 244 18.38 -12.74 -5.47
CA ALA A 244 17.09 -13.13 -6.05
C ALA A 244 16.79 -14.62 -5.82
N ALA A 245 17.79 -15.50 -5.87
CA ALA A 245 17.63 -16.94 -5.69
C ALA A 245 17.11 -17.32 -4.29
N VAL A 246 17.62 -16.62 -3.25
CA VAL A 246 17.14 -16.77 -1.86
C VAL A 246 16.03 -15.78 -1.49
N GLY A 247 15.55 -15.01 -2.47
CA GLY A 247 14.58 -13.93 -2.29
C GLY A 247 13.13 -14.40 -2.10
N ASN A 248 12.21 -13.43 -2.16
CA ASN A 248 10.77 -13.71 -2.03
C ASN A 248 10.21 -14.52 -3.21
N PRO A 249 8.98 -15.06 -3.10
CA PRO A 249 8.39 -15.88 -4.16
C PRO A 249 8.33 -15.22 -5.55
N ILE A 250 8.22 -13.89 -5.65
CA ILE A 250 8.21 -13.19 -6.94
C ILE A 250 9.60 -13.21 -7.59
N GLU A 251 10.68 -13.11 -6.81
CA GLU A 251 12.04 -13.23 -7.33
C GLU A 251 12.31 -14.62 -7.90
N LYS A 252 11.84 -15.67 -7.20
CA LYS A 252 11.92 -17.05 -7.69
C LYS A 252 11.14 -17.24 -8.99
N VAL A 253 9.95 -16.64 -9.11
CA VAL A 253 9.16 -16.63 -10.36
C VAL A 253 9.93 -15.97 -11.50
N LYS A 254 10.59 -14.83 -11.25
CA LYS A 254 11.42 -14.12 -12.24
C LYS A 254 12.64 -14.94 -12.67
N LEU A 255 13.28 -15.66 -11.76
CA LEU A 255 14.44 -16.48 -12.08
C LEU A 255 14.08 -17.77 -12.83
N ALA A 256 12.92 -18.36 -12.55
CA ALA A 256 12.44 -19.57 -13.22
C ALA A 256 12.11 -19.30 -14.70
N LYS A 257 11.48 -18.17 -14.99
CA LYS A 257 11.25 -17.65 -16.34
C LYS A 257 11.18 -16.13 -16.24
N ASP A 258 12.01 -15.44 -17.02
CA ASP A 258 12.20 -13.99 -16.89
C ASP A 258 10.90 -13.22 -17.13
N GLY A 259 10.69 -12.13 -16.40
CA GLY A 259 9.50 -11.29 -16.58
C GLY A 259 9.36 -10.71 -17.99
N THR A 260 10.47 -10.44 -18.68
CA THR A 260 10.48 -9.88 -20.03
C THR A 260 10.10 -10.89 -21.11
N SER A 261 10.07 -12.19 -20.81
CA SER A 261 9.52 -13.20 -21.73
C SER A 261 8.05 -12.92 -22.08
N ALA A 262 7.33 -12.22 -21.18
CA ALA A 262 5.96 -11.77 -21.41
C ALA A 262 5.80 -10.87 -22.64
N PHE A 263 6.87 -10.21 -23.10
CA PHE A 263 6.85 -9.39 -24.32
C PHE A 263 6.53 -10.22 -25.57
N VAL A 264 6.86 -11.51 -25.55
CA VAL A 264 6.57 -12.47 -26.63
C VAL A 264 5.39 -13.35 -26.25
N ASP A 265 5.34 -13.83 -25.01
CA ASP A 265 4.31 -14.78 -24.56
C ASP A 265 2.89 -14.26 -24.78
N VAL A 266 2.66 -12.95 -24.61
CA VAL A 266 1.33 -12.37 -24.80
C VAL A 266 0.79 -12.59 -26.22
N TYR A 267 1.66 -12.55 -27.23
CA TYR A 267 1.30 -12.80 -28.63
C TYR A 267 1.05 -14.29 -28.88
N GLU A 268 1.90 -15.16 -28.35
CA GLU A 268 1.72 -16.62 -28.47
C GLU A 268 0.44 -17.09 -27.77
N TYR A 269 0.16 -16.59 -26.57
CA TYR A 269 -1.08 -16.89 -25.86
C TYR A 269 -2.29 -16.35 -26.62
N ALA A 270 -2.24 -15.13 -27.13
CA ALA A 270 -3.33 -14.58 -27.94
C ALA A 270 -3.62 -15.45 -29.16
N ALA A 271 -2.58 -15.92 -29.88
CA ALA A 271 -2.72 -16.80 -31.03
C ALA A 271 -3.35 -18.16 -30.67
N LYS A 272 -2.87 -18.81 -29.60
CA LYS A 272 -3.40 -20.10 -29.13
C LYS A 272 -4.86 -20.01 -28.69
N PHE A 273 -5.25 -18.91 -28.05
CA PHE A 273 -6.64 -18.68 -27.63
C PHE A 273 -7.55 -18.48 -28.83
N ARG A 274 -7.12 -17.68 -29.82
CA ARG A 274 -7.87 -17.49 -31.08
C ARG A 274 -8.05 -18.80 -31.85
N ALA A 275 -7.04 -19.67 -31.82
CA ALA A 275 -7.10 -20.99 -32.43
C ALA A 275 -7.94 -22.01 -31.63
N GLY A 276 -8.35 -21.69 -30.40
CA GLY A 276 -9.08 -22.60 -29.52
C GLY A 276 -8.22 -23.73 -28.95
N GLU A 277 -6.89 -23.60 -29.01
CA GLU A 277 -5.93 -24.61 -28.51
C GLU A 277 -5.71 -24.54 -27.00
N MET A 278 -6.09 -23.42 -26.38
CA MET A 278 -5.84 -23.14 -24.96
C MET A 278 -6.95 -22.26 -24.36
N THR A 279 -7.29 -22.50 -23.10
CA THR A 279 -8.15 -21.61 -22.28
C THR A 279 -7.35 -20.86 -21.21
N TRP A 280 -7.97 -19.87 -20.56
CA TRP A 280 -7.31 -19.07 -19.53
C TRP A 280 -6.97 -19.87 -18.27
N GLU A 281 -7.72 -20.93 -17.97
CA GLU A 281 -7.46 -21.83 -16.84
C GLU A 281 -6.19 -22.67 -17.03
N GLU A 282 -5.78 -22.90 -18.29
CA GLU A 282 -4.63 -23.73 -18.65
C GLU A 282 -3.31 -22.93 -18.68
N VAL A 283 -3.38 -21.60 -18.71
CA VAL A 283 -2.19 -20.74 -18.64
C VAL A 283 -1.52 -20.88 -17.28
N GLU A 284 -0.18 -21.00 -17.28
CA GLU A 284 0.61 -21.10 -16.06
C GLU A 284 0.27 -19.96 -15.09
N SER A 285 0.00 -20.32 -13.82
CA SER A 285 -0.42 -19.36 -12.80
C SER A 285 0.58 -18.21 -12.60
N ALA A 286 1.88 -18.46 -12.74
CA ALA A 286 2.88 -17.42 -12.61
C ALA A 286 2.90 -16.46 -13.82
N ASP A 287 2.59 -16.93 -15.03
CA ASP A 287 2.40 -16.06 -16.20
C ASP A 287 1.14 -15.22 -16.03
N MET A 288 0.01 -15.88 -15.76
CA MET A 288 -1.29 -15.27 -15.55
C MET A 288 -1.27 -14.17 -14.46
N ASN A 289 -0.69 -14.48 -13.30
CA ASN A 289 -0.80 -13.63 -12.11
C ASN A 289 0.45 -12.78 -11.84
N SER A 290 1.57 -13.01 -12.53
CA SER A 290 2.81 -12.24 -12.34
C SER A 290 3.44 -11.76 -13.64
N ARG A 291 3.82 -12.63 -14.58
CA ARG A 291 4.65 -12.22 -15.75
C ARG A 291 3.89 -11.33 -16.73
N LEU A 292 2.61 -11.61 -17.01
CA LEU A 292 1.78 -10.75 -17.87
C LEU A 292 1.64 -9.30 -17.37
N LYS A 293 1.95 -9.03 -16.10
CA LYS A 293 2.02 -7.64 -15.59
C LYS A 293 3.14 -6.82 -16.24
N TYR A 294 4.18 -7.46 -16.80
CA TYR A 294 5.23 -6.78 -17.56
C TYR A 294 4.74 -6.26 -18.92
N VAL A 295 3.63 -6.76 -19.46
CA VAL A 295 2.94 -6.19 -20.63
C VAL A 295 1.69 -5.40 -20.24
N GLY A 296 1.60 -5.02 -18.96
CA GLY A 296 0.51 -4.22 -18.43
C GLY A 296 -0.78 -4.99 -18.19
N MET A 297 -0.81 -6.31 -18.37
CA MET A 297 -1.97 -7.17 -18.17
C MET A 297 -2.04 -7.65 -16.72
N LEU A 298 -3.02 -7.15 -15.95
CA LEU A 298 -3.26 -7.56 -14.56
C LEU A 298 -4.54 -8.39 -14.45
N HIS A 299 -4.40 -9.71 -14.33
CA HIS A 299 -5.52 -10.63 -14.15
C HIS A 299 -6.37 -10.25 -12.92
N ARG A 300 -7.69 -10.30 -13.07
CA ARG A 300 -8.70 -9.93 -12.07
C ARG A 300 -9.41 -11.15 -11.48
N ASP A 301 -8.65 -12.21 -11.22
CA ASP A 301 -9.05 -13.51 -10.65
C ASP A 301 -10.29 -13.50 -9.74
N LYS A 302 -10.33 -12.65 -8.70
CA LYS A 302 -11.39 -12.66 -7.69
C LYS A 302 -12.67 -11.92 -8.09
N ARG A 303 -12.63 -11.06 -9.10
CA ARG A 303 -13.73 -10.16 -9.46
C ARG A 303 -14.27 -10.44 -10.85
N THR A 304 -13.37 -10.65 -11.81
CA THR A 304 -13.68 -10.98 -13.20
C THR A 304 -12.65 -12.02 -13.69
N PRO A 305 -12.81 -13.30 -13.34
CA PRO A 305 -11.91 -14.38 -13.77
C PRO A 305 -11.73 -14.42 -15.30
N GLY A 306 -10.52 -14.71 -15.77
CA GLY A 306 -10.18 -14.73 -17.20
C GLY A 306 -10.09 -13.35 -17.87
N GLN A 307 -10.40 -12.27 -17.14
CA GLN A 307 -10.31 -10.89 -17.63
C GLN A 307 -9.24 -10.09 -16.91
N PHE A 308 -8.76 -9.06 -17.58
CA PHE A 308 -7.63 -8.25 -17.19
C PHE A 308 -8.00 -6.79 -17.11
N MET A 309 -7.32 -6.10 -16.21
CA MET A 309 -7.08 -4.68 -16.38
C MET A 309 -5.77 -4.52 -17.15
N MET A 310 -5.77 -3.75 -18.23
CA MET A 310 -4.56 -3.37 -18.94
C MET A 310 -4.16 -1.94 -18.55
N ARG A 311 -2.92 -1.76 -18.07
CA ARG A 311 -2.38 -0.45 -17.71
C ARG A 311 -1.36 0.02 -18.73
N LEU A 312 -1.46 1.30 -19.10
CA LEU A 312 -0.63 1.93 -20.13
C LEU A 312 0.60 2.64 -19.53
N LYS A 313 1.40 3.25 -20.40
CA LYS A 313 2.37 4.31 -20.13
C LYS A 313 1.88 5.57 -20.86
N VAL A 314 1.62 6.64 -20.11
CA VAL A 314 1.15 7.94 -20.61
C VAL A 314 2.07 8.99 -19.99
N PRO A 315 3.30 9.20 -20.52
CA PRO A 315 4.22 10.17 -19.95
C PRO A 315 3.58 11.55 -19.91
N ASN A 316 3.71 12.24 -18.77
CA ASN A 316 3.11 13.57 -18.54
C ASN A 316 1.57 13.63 -18.70
N GLY A 317 0.89 12.47 -18.73
CA GLY A 317 -0.56 12.42 -18.79
C GLY A 317 -1.16 12.94 -20.09
N ILE A 318 -0.36 13.13 -21.15
CA ILE A 318 -0.84 13.69 -22.43
C ILE A 318 -1.32 12.54 -23.33
N VAL A 319 -2.54 12.65 -23.82
CA VAL A 319 -3.13 11.73 -24.80
C VAL A 319 -3.77 12.51 -25.94
N SER A 320 -3.76 11.93 -27.14
CA SER A 320 -4.48 12.49 -28.28
C SER A 320 -5.95 12.07 -28.32
N SER A 321 -6.75 12.79 -29.08
CA SER A 321 -8.14 12.41 -29.39
C SER A 321 -8.23 11.04 -30.07
N ASP A 322 -7.31 10.70 -30.98
CA ASP A 322 -7.19 9.37 -31.60
C ASP A 322 -6.89 8.27 -30.56
N GLN A 323 -5.96 8.51 -29.63
CA GLN A 323 -5.69 7.58 -28.53
C GLN A 323 -6.92 7.39 -27.63
N MET A 324 -7.64 8.47 -27.31
CA MET A 324 -8.86 8.39 -26.49
C MET A 324 -9.97 7.57 -27.18
N ARG A 325 -10.13 7.69 -28.50
CA ARG A 325 -11.07 6.84 -29.27
C ARG A 325 -10.61 5.39 -29.29
N PHE A 326 -9.33 5.15 -29.51
CA PHE A 326 -8.76 3.82 -29.47
C PHE A 326 -9.01 3.13 -28.12
N TYR A 327 -8.87 3.84 -26.99
CA TYR A 327 -9.20 3.29 -25.68
C TYR A 327 -10.68 2.88 -25.56
N ALA A 328 -11.59 3.66 -26.15
CA ALA A 328 -13.00 3.36 -26.20
C ALA A 328 -13.26 2.07 -27.00
N ASP A 329 -12.66 1.95 -28.18
CA ASP A 329 -12.80 0.80 -29.08
C ASP A 329 -12.23 -0.50 -28.46
N CYS A 330 -11.15 -0.39 -27.68
CA CYS A 330 -10.58 -1.53 -26.96
C CYS A 330 -11.55 -2.12 -25.93
N VAL A 331 -12.37 -1.30 -25.26
CA VAL A 331 -13.21 -1.76 -24.15
C VAL A 331 -14.67 -1.98 -24.52
N GLU A 332 -15.16 -1.38 -25.61
CA GLU A 332 -16.56 -1.46 -26.06
C GLU A 332 -17.08 -2.89 -26.19
N ARG A 333 -16.24 -3.79 -26.72
CA ARG A 333 -16.56 -5.21 -26.91
C ARG A 333 -16.86 -5.98 -25.61
N TYR A 334 -16.57 -5.42 -24.44
CA TYR A 334 -16.79 -6.06 -23.13
C TYR A 334 -18.04 -5.57 -22.40
N GLY A 335 -18.84 -4.69 -23.02
CA GLY A 335 -20.08 -4.15 -22.45
C GLY A 335 -19.85 -3.12 -21.34
N GLU A 336 -20.90 -2.38 -20.99
CA GLU A 336 -20.79 -1.19 -20.13
C GLU A 336 -20.38 -1.49 -18.67
N GLU A 337 -20.68 -2.69 -18.16
CA GLU A 337 -20.35 -3.04 -16.77
C GLU A 337 -18.86 -3.37 -16.58
N LYS A 338 -18.21 -3.96 -17.59
CA LYS A 338 -16.85 -4.50 -17.50
C LYS A 338 -15.86 -3.74 -18.37
N GLY A 339 -16.31 -3.31 -19.55
CA GLY A 339 -15.57 -2.52 -20.53
C GLY A 339 -15.60 -1.03 -20.20
N VAL A 340 -14.70 -0.60 -19.31
CA VAL A 340 -14.58 0.80 -18.91
C VAL A 340 -13.14 1.28 -18.94
N VAL A 341 -12.97 2.59 -19.07
CA VAL A 341 -11.66 3.27 -18.98
C VAL A 341 -11.58 3.98 -17.63
N ASP A 342 -10.43 3.89 -16.96
CA ASP A 342 -10.17 4.63 -15.73
C ASP A 342 -8.90 5.49 -15.83
N ILE A 343 -9.02 6.77 -15.49
CA ILE A 343 -7.91 7.66 -15.18
C ILE A 343 -7.38 7.33 -13.78
N THR A 344 -6.06 7.20 -13.67
CA THR A 344 -5.39 6.78 -12.43
C THR A 344 -4.72 7.93 -11.72
N THR A 345 -4.37 7.72 -10.45
CA THR A 345 -3.63 8.70 -9.63
C THR A 345 -2.16 8.90 -10.00
N ARG A 346 -1.77 8.43 -11.18
CA ARG A 346 -0.50 8.72 -11.83
C ARG A 346 -0.72 9.26 -13.24
N GLN A 347 -1.81 10.01 -13.46
CA GLN A 347 -2.14 10.65 -14.75
C GLN A 347 -2.00 9.67 -15.93
N ASN A 348 -2.63 8.50 -15.80
CA ASN A 348 -2.46 7.37 -16.70
C ASN A 348 -3.80 6.68 -16.94
N ILE A 349 -3.88 5.80 -17.93
CA ILE A 349 -5.08 5.06 -18.35
C ILE A 349 -5.01 3.60 -17.93
N GLN A 350 -6.17 3.07 -17.52
CA GLN A 350 -6.43 1.64 -17.37
C GLN A 350 -7.65 1.24 -18.20
N LEU A 351 -7.48 0.23 -19.05
CA LEU A 351 -8.55 -0.43 -19.79
C LEU A 351 -9.03 -1.64 -18.99
N ARG A 352 -10.33 -1.94 -19.00
CA ARG A 352 -10.91 -3.08 -18.27
C ARG A 352 -11.73 -3.98 -19.18
N GLY A 353 -11.89 -5.22 -18.74
CA GLY A 353 -12.60 -6.28 -19.48
C GLY A 353 -11.70 -7.03 -20.46
N VAL A 354 -10.45 -6.57 -20.65
CA VAL A 354 -9.50 -7.11 -21.64
C VAL A 354 -9.30 -8.60 -21.44
N LYS A 355 -9.36 -9.36 -22.53
CA LYS A 355 -9.05 -10.79 -22.56
C LYS A 355 -7.69 -11.04 -23.22
N ILE A 356 -7.12 -12.23 -23.03
CA ILE A 356 -5.79 -12.57 -23.56
C ILE A 356 -5.79 -12.55 -25.09
N GLU A 357 -6.85 -13.08 -25.71
CA GLU A 357 -6.99 -13.15 -27.16
C GLU A 357 -7.01 -11.78 -27.84
N ASP A 358 -7.35 -10.70 -27.13
CA ASP A 358 -7.38 -9.33 -27.67
C ASP A 358 -6.08 -8.56 -27.37
N ALA A 359 -5.22 -9.07 -26.48
CA ALA A 359 -4.10 -8.31 -25.93
C ALA A 359 -3.06 -7.91 -26.99
N ALA A 360 -2.75 -8.80 -27.94
CA ALA A 360 -1.81 -8.54 -29.02
C ALA A 360 -2.24 -7.34 -29.88
N ASP A 361 -3.48 -7.31 -30.35
CA ASP A 361 -3.99 -6.23 -31.20
C ASP A 361 -4.03 -4.89 -30.45
N ILE A 362 -4.34 -4.92 -29.15
CA ILE A 362 -4.30 -3.72 -28.31
C ILE A 362 -2.87 -3.19 -28.19
N ILE A 363 -1.89 -4.07 -27.94
CA ILE A 363 -0.47 -3.69 -27.84
C ILE A 363 0.02 -3.08 -29.16
N ASP A 364 -0.26 -3.72 -30.29
CA ASP A 364 0.14 -3.23 -31.61
C ASP A 364 -0.52 -1.89 -31.93
N GLY A 365 -1.81 -1.75 -31.60
CA GLY A 365 -2.55 -0.50 -31.76
C GLY A 365 -2.03 0.64 -30.88
N LEU A 366 -1.48 0.34 -29.69
CA LEU A 366 -0.77 1.30 -28.85
C LEU A 366 0.58 1.69 -29.47
N HIS A 367 1.36 0.71 -29.93
CA HIS A 367 2.69 0.95 -30.52
C HIS A 367 2.59 1.79 -31.80
N ALA A 368 1.57 1.55 -32.63
CA ALA A 368 1.25 2.36 -33.80
C ALA A 368 0.96 3.84 -33.45
N ARG A 369 0.58 4.13 -32.20
CA ARG A 369 0.31 5.46 -31.65
C ARG A 369 1.45 5.97 -30.75
N ASN A 370 2.65 5.41 -30.91
CA ASN A 370 3.84 5.68 -30.10
C ASN A 370 3.59 5.55 -28.57
N GLN A 371 2.72 4.63 -28.18
CA GLN A 371 2.39 4.32 -26.80
C GLN A 371 2.69 2.85 -26.48
N THR A 372 2.77 2.49 -25.20
CA THR A 372 2.93 1.09 -24.80
C THR A 372 2.24 0.80 -23.47
N SER A 373 1.93 -0.47 -23.21
CA SER A 373 1.52 -0.99 -21.90
C SER A 373 2.69 -1.65 -21.14
N PHE A 374 3.85 -1.78 -21.79
CA PHE A 374 4.97 -2.54 -21.23
C PHE A 374 5.53 -1.87 -19.99
N GLN A 375 5.96 -2.70 -19.04
CA GLN A 375 6.58 -2.34 -17.78
C GLN A 375 5.74 -1.36 -16.93
N SER A 376 4.42 -1.43 -17.03
CA SER A 376 3.51 -0.53 -16.29
C SER A 376 3.11 -1.05 -14.89
N ALA A 377 3.44 -2.31 -14.58
CA ALA A 377 3.05 -2.97 -13.33
C ALA A 377 4.15 -3.88 -12.75
N LEU A 378 3.83 -4.54 -11.63
CA LEU A 378 4.76 -5.33 -10.82
C LEU A 378 6.03 -4.55 -10.43
N ASP A 379 7.21 -5.11 -10.71
CA ASP A 379 8.54 -4.66 -10.27
C ASP A 379 9.24 -3.96 -11.44
N SER A 380 8.60 -2.87 -11.88
CA SER A 380 9.03 -2.02 -12.98
C SER A 380 8.86 -0.54 -12.62
N VAL A 381 9.51 0.34 -13.39
CA VAL A 381 9.30 1.79 -13.30
C VAL A 381 7.88 2.12 -13.76
N ARG A 382 7.13 2.90 -12.98
CA ARG A 382 5.74 3.23 -13.25
C ARG A 382 5.62 4.38 -14.25
N ASN A 383 4.43 4.95 -14.36
CA ASN A 383 4.20 6.10 -15.24
C ASN A 383 5.04 7.31 -14.81
N MET A 384 5.55 8.07 -15.78
CA MET A 384 6.25 9.33 -15.56
C MET A 384 5.22 10.43 -15.33
N VAL A 385 5.18 10.94 -14.09
CA VAL A 385 4.20 11.93 -13.65
C VAL A 385 4.84 13.31 -13.80
N GLY A 386 4.24 14.18 -14.60
CA GLY A 386 4.70 15.55 -14.81
C GLY A 386 3.66 16.60 -14.41
N SER A 387 3.90 17.86 -14.75
CA SER A 387 2.90 18.91 -14.61
C SER A 387 1.81 18.75 -15.67
N PRO A 388 0.51 18.70 -15.29
CA PRO A 388 -0.59 18.71 -16.26
C PRO A 388 -0.69 20.06 -16.99
N LEU A 389 -0.04 21.11 -16.49
CA LEU A 389 -0.03 22.44 -17.09
C LEU A 389 1.27 22.74 -17.88
N ALA A 390 2.11 21.73 -18.09
CA ALA A 390 3.39 21.90 -18.78
C ALA A 390 3.25 22.54 -20.19
N GLY A 391 3.99 23.60 -20.44
CA GLY A 391 3.98 24.38 -21.67
C GLY A 391 2.84 25.40 -21.80
N ILE A 392 1.89 25.46 -20.87
CA ILE A 392 0.71 26.33 -20.95
C ILE A 392 0.48 27.20 -19.70
N ASP A 393 1.18 26.89 -18.61
CA ASP A 393 1.10 27.58 -17.32
C ASP A 393 1.83 28.93 -17.34
N ASP A 394 1.21 29.95 -16.75
CA ASP A 394 1.78 31.29 -16.58
C ASP A 394 2.79 31.38 -15.43
N MET A 395 2.73 30.44 -14.48
CA MET A 395 3.70 30.28 -13.39
C MET A 395 4.58 29.04 -13.57
N GLU A 396 4.77 28.61 -14.82
CA GLU A 396 5.67 27.53 -15.16
C GLU A 396 7.12 27.88 -14.82
N MET A 397 7.80 26.99 -14.09
CA MET A 397 9.25 27.06 -13.86
C MET A 397 10.00 26.17 -14.86
N VAL A 398 9.47 24.97 -15.14
CA VAL A 398 10.04 24.02 -16.09
C VAL A 398 8.93 23.27 -16.82
N ASP A 399 9.05 23.18 -18.15
CA ASP A 399 8.20 22.31 -18.96
C ASP A 399 8.61 20.85 -18.80
N THR A 400 7.75 20.04 -18.19
CA THR A 400 8.06 18.66 -17.83
C THR A 400 7.85 17.66 -18.97
N ARG A 401 7.29 18.07 -20.12
CA ARG A 401 6.87 17.15 -21.20
C ARG A 401 8.04 16.39 -21.80
N GLU A 402 9.08 17.11 -22.23
CA GLU A 402 10.28 16.50 -22.82
C GLU A 402 10.97 15.57 -21.83
N LEU A 403 11.11 16.01 -20.58
CA LEU A 403 11.77 15.25 -19.52
C LEU A 403 11.02 13.94 -19.22
N CYS A 404 9.68 13.99 -19.10
CA CYS A 404 8.86 12.79 -18.90
C CYS A 404 8.95 11.82 -20.09
N ASN A 405 9.00 12.34 -21.32
CA ASN A 405 9.17 11.52 -22.52
C ASN A 405 10.55 10.86 -22.55
N ALA A 406 11.61 11.60 -22.27
CA ALA A 406 12.97 11.08 -22.23
C ALA A 406 13.13 9.98 -21.16
N LEU A 407 12.55 10.16 -19.97
CA LEU A 407 12.54 9.13 -18.94
C LEU A 407 11.67 7.92 -19.31
N ASN A 408 10.56 8.13 -20.02
CA ASN A 408 9.76 7.03 -20.54
C ASN A 408 10.53 6.22 -21.59
N ASP A 409 11.27 6.88 -22.48
CA ASP A 409 12.11 6.22 -23.48
C ASP A 409 13.27 5.48 -22.82
N LEU A 410 13.95 6.08 -21.83
CA LEU A 410 14.98 5.39 -21.03
C LEU A 410 14.49 4.02 -20.54
N VAL A 411 13.25 3.95 -20.01
CA VAL A 411 12.74 2.73 -19.38
C VAL A 411 12.03 1.78 -20.33
N SER A 412 11.51 2.26 -21.46
CA SER A 412 10.60 1.47 -22.31
C SER A 412 11.06 1.31 -23.74
N LEU A 413 12.01 2.11 -24.24
CA LEU A 413 12.56 1.96 -25.57
C LEU A 413 13.80 1.05 -25.49
N ASP A 414 13.80 -0.05 -26.24
CA ASP A 414 14.98 -0.90 -26.37
C ASP A 414 16.02 -0.16 -27.22
N PRO A 415 17.23 0.12 -26.69
CA PRO A 415 18.24 0.88 -27.42
C PRO A 415 18.77 0.15 -28.66
N VAL A 416 18.64 -1.17 -28.74
CA VAL A 416 19.11 -1.98 -29.87
C VAL A 416 18.07 -2.01 -30.97
N THR A 417 16.81 -2.31 -30.64
CA THR A 417 15.76 -2.51 -31.66
C THR A 417 14.98 -1.25 -31.96
N GLN A 418 15.08 -0.22 -31.13
CA GLN A 418 14.28 1.01 -31.21
C GLN A 418 12.76 0.73 -31.14
N THR A 419 12.38 -0.38 -30.52
CA THR A 419 10.98 -0.76 -30.26
C THR A 419 10.65 -0.69 -28.78
N ARG A 420 9.36 -0.68 -28.43
CA ARG A 420 8.94 -0.69 -27.02
C ARG A 420 9.19 -2.06 -26.38
N GLY A 421 9.70 -2.07 -25.15
CA GLY A 421 10.09 -3.25 -24.37
C GLY A 421 11.58 -3.33 -24.08
N ASN A 422 12.08 -2.48 -23.17
CA ASN A 422 13.49 -2.48 -22.80
C ASN A 422 13.78 -3.52 -21.70
N PRO A 423 14.50 -4.62 -21.99
CA PRO A 423 14.75 -5.65 -20.99
C PRO A 423 15.65 -5.18 -19.84
N MET A 424 16.50 -4.16 -20.03
CA MET A 424 17.44 -3.67 -19.00
C MET A 424 16.77 -3.29 -17.67
N TRP A 425 15.53 -2.79 -17.76
CA TRP A 425 14.71 -2.37 -16.62
C TRP A 425 13.60 -3.36 -16.28
N GLY A 426 13.66 -4.56 -16.86
CA GLY A 426 12.70 -5.65 -16.69
C GLY A 426 12.87 -6.47 -15.41
N ASN A 427 13.85 -6.17 -14.55
CA ASN A 427 14.07 -6.93 -13.32
C ASN A 427 14.52 -6.05 -12.13
N LEU A 428 13.66 -5.11 -11.71
CA LEU A 428 13.87 -4.36 -10.48
C LEU A 428 13.48 -5.19 -9.23
N PRO A 429 14.00 -4.86 -8.03
CA PRO A 429 13.55 -5.49 -6.78
C PRO A 429 12.09 -5.19 -6.43
N ARG A 430 11.60 -4.00 -6.82
CA ARG A 430 10.24 -3.56 -6.54
C ARG A 430 9.79 -2.46 -7.50
N LYS A 431 8.51 -2.08 -7.42
CA LYS A 431 7.96 -0.93 -8.14
C LYS A 431 8.77 0.35 -7.88
N PHE A 432 8.91 1.19 -8.90
CA PHE A 432 9.65 2.44 -8.84
C PHE A 432 8.85 3.58 -9.46
N ASN A 433 8.61 4.66 -8.73
CA ASN A 433 7.80 5.80 -9.12
C ASN A 433 8.69 7.03 -9.35
N VAL A 434 8.50 7.72 -10.47
CA VAL A 434 9.19 8.99 -10.77
C VAL A 434 8.17 10.11 -10.97
N ALA A 435 8.45 11.28 -10.41
CA ALA A 435 7.66 12.48 -10.59
C ALA A 435 8.56 13.70 -10.83
N ILE A 436 8.14 14.56 -11.76
CA ILE A 436 8.80 15.81 -12.11
C ILE A 436 7.78 16.93 -11.91
N SER A 437 8.03 17.85 -10.97
CA SER A 437 7.19 19.04 -10.84
C SER A 437 7.64 20.11 -11.83
N GLY A 438 6.68 20.89 -12.35
CA GLY A 438 6.94 22.02 -13.26
C GLY A 438 6.73 23.39 -12.61
N SER A 439 6.22 23.44 -11.38
CA SER A 439 5.90 24.68 -10.65
C SER A 439 5.90 24.45 -9.13
N ARG A 440 5.67 25.52 -8.37
CA ARG A 440 5.49 25.48 -6.91
C ARG A 440 4.22 24.76 -6.45
N ASP A 441 3.25 24.54 -7.34
CA ASP A 441 2.02 23.80 -7.02
C ASP A 441 2.27 22.32 -6.65
N ASP A 442 3.38 21.75 -7.16
CA ASP A 442 3.70 20.31 -7.11
C ASP A 442 2.51 19.41 -7.48
N TYR A 443 1.93 19.62 -8.66
CA TYR A 443 0.88 18.73 -9.21
C TYR A 443 1.35 17.27 -9.38
N ALA A 444 2.66 17.03 -9.43
CA ALA A 444 3.25 15.71 -9.60
C ALA A 444 3.39 14.92 -8.27
N HIS A 445 3.20 15.59 -7.12
CA HIS A 445 3.36 15.03 -5.78
C HIS A 445 4.75 14.41 -5.58
N THR A 446 5.80 15.18 -5.87
CA THR A 446 7.20 14.74 -5.77
C THR A 446 7.53 14.08 -4.43
N HIS A 447 6.96 14.57 -3.32
CA HIS A 447 7.13 14.06 -1.96
C HIS A 447 6.68 12.60 -1.73
N ILE A 448 5.93 11.94 -2.63
CA ILE A 448 5.50 10.54 -2.49
C ILE A 448 5.99 9.61 -3.62
N ASN A 449 7.06 10.00 -4.32
CA ASN A 449 7.68 9.22 -5.40
C ASN A 449 9.06 8.69 -4.98
N ASP A 450 9.51 7.60 -5.61
CA ASP A 450 10.86 7.08 -5.33
C ASP A 450 11.92 8.09 -5.80
N ILE A 451 11.69 8.77 -6.94
CA ILE A 451 12.39 10.01 -7.33
C ILE A 451 11.37 11.12 -7.48
N GLY A 452 11.59 12.24 -6.79
CA GLY A 452 10.91 13.51 -7.02
C GLY A 452 11.91 14.58 -7.46
N LEU A 453 11.61 15.26 -8.57
CA LEU A 453 12.38 16.40 -9.07
C LEU A 453 11.59 17.68 -8.82
N VAL A 454 12.09 18.51 -7.89
CA VAL A 454 11.44 19.74 -7.43
C VAL A 454 12.12 20.94 -8.11
N PRO A 455 11.43 21.73 -8.93
CA PRO A 455 12.06 22.81 -9.70
C PRO A 455 12.55 23.90 -8.74
N THR A 456 13.86 24.14 -8.77
CA THR A 456 14.53 25.10 -7.87
C THR A 456 15.61 25.84 -8.67
N PRO A 457 15.52 27.18 -8.80
CA PRO A 457 16.59 27.97 -9.38
C PRO A 457 17.85 27.90 -8.52
N HIS A 458 19.01 27.90 -9.16
CA HIS A 458 20.28 27.99 -8.47
C HIS A 458 20.44 29.36 -7.79
N ALA A 459 20.78 29.38 -6.50
CA ALA A 459 20.75 30.60 -5.68
C ALA A 459 21.68 31.72 -6.17
N THR A 460 22.87 31.36 -6.69
CA THR A 460 23.84 32.36 -7.19
C THR A 460 23.75 32.63 -8.70
N THR A 461 23.59 31.60 -9.53
CA THR A 461 23.60 31.74 -11.00
C THR A 461 22.23 32.02 -11.60
N GLY A 462 21.14 31.75 -10.87
CA GLY A 462 19.77 31.83 -11.37
C GLY A 462 19.40 30.72 -12.38
N ALA A 463 20.33 29.81 -12.72
CA ALA A 463 20.06 28.72 -13.64
C ALA A 463 18.96 27.81 -13.10
N MET A 464 18.02 27.42 -13.96
CA MET A 464 16.92 26.54 -13.54
C MET A 464 17.40 25.08 -13.42
N GLY A 465 16.96 24.42 -12.36
CA GLY A 465 17.29 23.02 -12.09
C GLY A 465 16.30 22.36 -11.14
N PHE A 466 16.69 21.22 -10.61
CA PHE A 466 15.86 20.43 -9.70
C PHE A 466 16.63 20.08 -8.43
N ASN A 467 16.04 20.39 -7.28
CA ASN A 467 16.36 19.65 -6.06
C ASN A 467 15.80 18.24 -6.17
N VAL A 468 16.56 17.26 -5.70
CA VAL A 468 16.18 15.85 -5.77
C VAL A 468 15.72 15.37 -4.38
N VAL A 469 14.52 14.77 -4.35
CA VAL A 469 13.98 14.08 -3.17
C VAL A 469 13.80 12.60 -3.49
N LEU A 470 14.01 11.74 -2.49
CA LEU A 470 14.10 10.28 -2.68
C LEU A 470 13.20 9.49 -1.74
N GLY A 471 12.67 8.38 -2.24
CA GLY A 471 12.14 7.29 -1.42
C GLY A 471 10.72 7.47 -0.90
N GLY A 472 9.99 8.50 -1.35
CA GLY A 472 8.57 8.66 -1.03
C GLY A 472 7.75 7.46 -1.47
N TYR A 473 6.95 6.91 -0.55
CA TYR A 473 6.11 5.79 -0.89
C TYR A 473 4.96 5.50 0.05
N MET A 474 3.98 4.76 -0.50
CA MET A 474 2.87 4.20 0.26
C MET A 474 2.82 2.67 0.14
N SER A 475 2.63 2.02 1.28
CA SER A 475 2.39 0.59 1.43
C SER A 475 1.53 0.32 2.66
N ILE A 476 1.09 -0.92 2.83
CA ILE A 476 0.32 -1.35 4.01
C ILE A 476 1.18 -1.28 5.29
N LYS A 477 2.49 -1.55 5.19
CA LYS A 477 3.40 -1.62 6.35
C LYS A 477 3.88 -0.26 6.81
N ARG A 478 4.22 0.60 5.85
CA ARG A 478 4.80 1.92 6.09
C ARG A 478 4.46 2.85 4.92
N VAL A 479 4.14 4.07 5.29
CA VAL A 479 3.98 5.22 4.41
C VAL A 479 5.08 6.21 4.81
N ALA A 480 5.77 6.77 3.83
CA ALA A 480 6.86 7.70 4.05
C ALA A 480 6.88 8.79 2.98
N GLU A 481 7.22 9.99 3.41
CA GLU A 481 7.57 11.10 2.53
C GLU A 481 8.96 10.88 1.95
N SER A 482 9.23 11.57 0.85
CA SER A 482 10.56 11.61 0.24
C SER A 482 11.48 12.44 1.11
N ILE A 483 12.71 11.99 1.24
CA ILE A 483 13.76 12.71 1.96
C ILE A 483 14.62 13.52 0.98
N PRO A 484 15.08 14.72 1.34
CA PRO A 484 16.05 15.46 0.53
C PRO A 484 17.31 14.63 0.33
N SER A 485 17.78 14.51 -0.91
CA SER A 485 19.03 13.77 -1.19
C SER A 485 20.28 14.64 -1.08
N GLY A 486 20.11 15.96 -0.87
CA GLY A 486 21.19 16.94 -0.91
C GLY A 486 21.77 17.15 -2.32
N LEU A 487 21.07 16.75 -3.38
CA LEU A 487 21.49 16.89 -4.77
C LEU A 487 20.67 17.98 -5.49
N TRP A 488 21.34 18.71 -6.36
CA TRP A 488 20.74 19.56 -7.38
C TRP A 488 21.33 19.23 -8.76
N ILE A 489 20.47 19.20 -9.78
CA ILE A 489 20.84 18.99 -11.19
C ILE A 489 20.20 20.04 -12.09
N HIS A 490 20.79 20.30 -13.25
CA HIS A 490 20.19 21.17 -14.25
C HIS A 490 18.87 20.61 -14.79
N ALA A 491 17.95 21.51 -15.18
CA ALA A 491 16.63 21.15 -15.69
C ALA A 491 16.66 20.81 -17.20
N ASP A 492 17.61 19.97 -17.60
CA ASP A 492 17.80 19.51 -18.97
C ASP A 492 17.66 18.00 -19.10
N ARG A 493 17.45 17.54 -20.34
CA ARG A 493 17.25 16.14 -20.68
C ARG A 493 18.39 15.24 -20.21
N GLU A 494 19.64 15.64 -20.44
CA GLU A 494 20.81 14.79 -20.19
C GLU A 494 21.05 14.60 -18.70
N SER A 495 20.92 15.68 -17.93
CA SER A 495 21.02 15.67 -16.47
C SER A 495 19.95 14.77 -15.84
N VAL A 496 18.69 14.93 -16.25
CA VAL A 496 17.54 14.18 -15.71
C VAL A 496 17.62 12.69 -16.05
N VAL A 497 17.96 12.35 -17.30
CA VAL A 497 18.12 10.95 -17.74
C VAL A 497 19.28 10.29 -17.01
N THR A 498 20.42 10.96 -16.93
CA THR A 498 21.64 10.42 -16.30
C THR A 498 21.47 10.18 -14.81
N LEU A 499 20.86 11.13 -14.07
CA LEU A 499 20.54 10.95 -12.67
C LEU A 499 19.60 9.75 -12.45
N THR A 500 18.54 9.67 -13.27
CA THR A 500 17.53 8.61 -13.14
C THR A 500 18.12 7.24 -13.46
N GLU A 501 18.93 7.14 -14.52
CA GLU A 501 19.65 5.92 -14.88
C GLU A 501 20.56 5.44 -13.74
N ALA A 502 21.35 6.36 -13.15
CA ALA A 502 22.26 6.05 -12.06
C ALA A 502 21.51 5.47 -10.84
N ILE A 503 20.44 6.14 -10.40
CA ILE A 503 19.63 5.68 -9.27
C ILE A 503 18.94 4.35 -9.59
N LEU A 504 18.40 4.18 -10.80
CA LEU A 504 17.76 2.94 -11.21
C LEU A 504 18.75 1.77 -11.26
N ARG A 505 19.99 2.01 -11.72
CA ARG A 505 21.03 0.98 -11.76
C ARG A 505 21.43 0.54 -10.36
N ILE A 506 21.74 1.50 -9.48
CA ILE A 506 22.04 1.22 -8.06
C ILE A 506 20.87 0.46 -7.41
N PHE A 507 19.63 0.87 -7.65
CA PHE A 507 18.46 0.18 -7.11
C PHE A 507 18.28 -1.24 -7.67
N ARG A 508 18.47 -1.43 -8.99
CA ARG A 508 18.37 -2.74 -9.65
C ARG A 508 19.39 -3.72 -9.10
N ASP A 509 20.61 -3.24 -8.97
CA ASP A 509 21.78 -4.05 -8.66
C ASP A 509 21.78 -4.34 -7.16
N GLU A 510 21.65 -3.34 -6.30
CA GLU A 510 21.90 -3.49 -4.87
C GLU A 510 20.66 -3.59 -3.98
N GLY A 511 19.48 -3.28 -4.52
CA GLY A 511 18.25 -3.28 -3.76
C GLY A 511 17.89 -4.65 -3.17
N SER A 512 17.26 -4.63 -1.99
CA SER A 512 16.85 -5.85 -1.29
C SER A 512 15.77 -6.63 -2.04
N ARG A 513 16.02 -7.93 -2.21
CA ARG A 513 15.12 -8.90 -2.88
C ARG A 513 14.46 -9.89 -1.90
N GLY A 514 14.70 -9.70 -0.60
CA GLY A 514 14.10 -10.47 0.49
C GLY A 514 12.63 -10.08 0.74
N ASP A 515 12.31 -9.50 1.90
CA ASP A 515 10.93 -9.08 2.24
C ASP A 515 10.41 -8.03 1.24
N ARG A 516 9.36 -8.38 0.49
CA ARG A 516 8.71 -7.52 -0.52
C ARG A 516 8.16 -6.21 0.08
N GLN A 517 7.89 -6.16 1.38
CA GLN A 517 7.48 -4.94 2.08
C GLN A 517 8.66 -4.02 2.43
N LYS A 518 9.90 -4.50 2.32
CA LYS A 518 11.16 -3.79 2.59
C LYS A 518 12.09 -3.70 1.36
N ALA A 519 11.51 -3.75 0.16
CA ALA A 519 12.24 -3.78 -1.12
C ALA A 519 12.14 -2.47 -1.94
N ARG A 520 11.59 -1.39 -1.37
CA ARG A 520 11.45 -0.08 -2.05
C ARG A 520 12.73 0.74 -1.89
N LEU A 521 12.93 1.73 -2.77
CA LEU A 521 14.16 2.53 -2.81
C LEU A 521 14.57 3.09 -1.44
N ILE A 522 13.62 3.62 -0.66
CA ILE A 522 13.92 4.18 0.66
C ILE A 522 14.65 3.22 1.60
N TRP A 523 14.40 1.92 1.52
CA TRP A 523 15.09 0.94 2.36
C TRP A 523 16.57 0.81 1.98
N LEU A 524 16.88 0.96 0.70
CA LEU A 524 18.26 1.02 0.21
C LEU A 524 18.93 2.32 0.65
N VAL A 525 18.23 3.46 0.51
CA VAL A 525 18.74 4.77 0.95
C VAL A 525 19.01 4.78 2.46
N GLU A 526 18.13 4.20 3.27
CA GLU A 526 18.31 4.06 4.72
C GLU A 526 19.47 3.12 5.08
N GLN A 527 19.69 2.06 4.29
CA GLN A 527 20.79 1.12 4.50
C GLN A 527 22.16 1.79 4.24
N TYR A 528 22.23 2.64 3.21
CA TYR A 528 23.42 3.44 2.94
C TYR A 528 23.61 4.58 3.95
N GLY A 529 22.51 5.23 4.33
CA GLY A 529 22.51 6.61 4.79
C GLY A 529 22.52 7.59 3.60
N VAL A 530 21.83 8.72 3.74
CA VAL A 530 21.62 9.68 2.64
C VAL A 530 22.93 10.18 2.02
N GLU A 531 23.92 10.51 2.85
CA GLU A 531 25.21 11.04 2.38
C GLU A 531 26.02 10.01 1.58
N GLU A 532 26.06 8.76 2.02
CA GLU A 532 26.78 7.70 1.29
C GLU A 532 26.01 7.30 0.02
N PHE A 533 24.68 7.31 0.06
CA PHE A 533 23.87 7.11 -1.14
C PHE A 533 24.09 8.22 -2.17
N LYS A 534 24.16 9.49 -1.72
CA LYS A 534 24.50 10.66 -2.56
C LYS A 534 25.84 10.46 -3.25
N LYS A 535 26.89 10.05 -2.52
CA LYS A 535 28.21 9.77 -3.09
C LYS A 535 28.17 8.63 -4.11
N ALA A 536 27.43 7.57 -3.84
CA ALA A 536 27.25 6.44 -4.76
C ALA A 536 26.60 6.90 -6.07
N VAL A 537 25.55 7.71 -6.01
CA VAL A 537 24.88 8.29 -7.18
C VAL A 537 25.83 9.17 -7.99
N ILE A 538 26.58 10.07 -7.35
CA ILE A 538 27.55 10.94 -8.04
C ILE A 538 28.64 10.11 -8.73
N LYS A 539 29.16 9.09 -8.04
CA LYS A 539 30.14 8.17 -8.61
C LYS A 539 29.59 7.47 -9.86
N GLU A 540 28.35 7.00 -9.79
CA GLU A 540 27.68 6.33 -10.91
C GLU A 540 27.47 7.29 -12.09
N ILE A 541 26.98 8.51 -11.85
CA ILE A 541 26.84 9.56 -12.87
C ILE A 541 28.17 9.85 -13.57
N ASN A 542 29.24 10.03 -12.80
CA ASN A 542 30.57 10.31 -13.33
C ASN A 542 31.12 9.16 -14.17
N SER A 543 30.73 7.91 -13.87
CA SER A 543 31.17 6.72 -14.61
C SER A 543 30.71 6.72 -16.07
N TYR A 544 29.61 7.42 -16.39
CA TYR A 544 29.07 7.48 -17.74
C TYR A 544 29.81 8.46 -18.66
N GLY A 545 30.61 9.39 -18.10
CA GLY A 545 31.38 10.35 -18.88
C GLY A 545 30.54 11.34 -19.71
N ARG A 546 29.27 11.57 -19.33
CA ARG A 546 28.30 12.42 -20.06
C ARG A 546 28.42 13.93 -19.79
N GLY A 547 29.38 14.34 -18.94
CA GLY A 547 29.58 15.76 -18.61
C GLY A 547 28.46 16.39 -17.75
N VAL A 548 27.60 15.57 -17.13
CA VAL A 548 26.53 16.05 -16.25
C VAL A 548 27.12 16.62 -14.96
N THR A 549 26.76 17.86 -14.66
CA THR A 549 27.17 18.55 -13.43
C THR A 549 26.14 18.33 -12.34
N VAL A 550 26.61 17.87 -11.19
CA VAL A 550 25.79 17.63 -10.00
C VAL A 550 26.30 18.52 -8.87
N GLN A 551 25.39 19.22 -8.20
CA GLN A 551 25.73 20.19 -7.16
C GLN A 551 24.93 19.91 -5.88
N ASP A 552 25.23 20.67 -4.82
CA ASP A 552 24.45 20.62 -3.59
C ASP A 552 23.05 21.22 -3.79
N SER A 553 22.08 20.69 -3.03
CA SER A 553 20.70 21.17 -3.04
C SER A 553 20.63 22.68 -2.80
N GLN A 554 19.78 23.34 -3.57
CA GLN A 554 19.57 24.79 -3.51
C GLN A 554 18.46 25.13 -2.51
N PRO A 555 18.49 26.30 -1.86
CA PRO A 555 17.42 26.72 -0.95
C PRO A 555 16.08 26.80 -1.68
N GLY A 556 15.03 26.29 -1.05
CA GLY A 556 13.66 26.47 -1.51
C GLY A 556 13.13 27.88 -1.22
N PRO A 557 12.01 28.26 -1.84
CA PRO A 557 11.33 29.52 -1.52
C PRO A 557 10.83 29.53 -0.06
N THR A 558 10.77 30.72 0.54
CA THR A 558 10.31 30.93 1.93
C THR A 558 8.89 31.49 2.01
N GLU A 559 8.41 32.08 0.93
CA GLU A 559 7.09 32.71 0.88
C GLU A 559 5.98 31.65 0.80
N PRO A 560 4.84 31.83 1.50
CA PRO A 560 3.71 30.92 1.36
C PRO A 560 3.24 30.80 -0.10
N PHE A 561 2.83 29.60 -0.49
CA PHE A 561 2.27 29.34 -1.82
C PHE A 561 0.99 28.53 -1.68
N GLU A 562 -0.09 29.02 -2.31
CA GLU A 562 -1.35 28.31 -2.38
C GLU A 562 -1.45 27.58 -3.72
N ARG A 563 -1.65 26.26 -3.67
CA ARG A 563 -1.84 25.43 -4.87
C ARG A 563 -3.08 25.89 -5.64
N ARG A 564 -2.93 26.11 -6.93
CA ARG A 564 -4.03 26.56 -7.81
C ARG A 564 -4.95 25.42 -8.25
N GLU A 565 -6.14 25.79 -8.70
CA GLU A 565 -7.12 24.84 -9.26
C GLU A 565 -6.79 24.42 -10.71
N LEU A 566 -6.99 23.14 -10.97
CA LEU A 566 -6.89 22.56 -12.32
C LEU A 566 -8.22 22.61 -13.07
N LEU A 567 -9.35 22.52 -12.36
CA LEU A 567 -10.70 22.54 -12.92
C LEU A 567 -11.16 23.97 -13.20
N GLY A 568 -12.12 24.14 -14.11
CA GLY A 568 -12.60 25.46 -14.52
C GLY A 568 -11.90 25.98 -15.78
N VAL A 569 -12.23 27.22 -16.15
CA VAL A 569 -11.63 27.93 -17.29
C VAL A 569 -10.52 28.83 -16.77
N HIS A 570 -9.32 28.68 -17.33
CA HIS A 570 -8.15 29.48 -16.95
C HIS A 570 -7.42 29.95 -18.19
N LYS A 571 -6.81 31.14 -18.13
CA LYS A 571 -5.93 31.62 -19.21
C LYS A 571 -4.66 30.80 -19.27
N GLN A 572 -4.12 30.67 -20.48
CA GLN A 572 -2.77 30.15 -20.70
C GLN A 572 -1.79 31.30 -20.80
N LYS A 573 -0.48 31.00 -20.74
CA LYS A 573 0.57 32.00 -21.04
C LYS A 573 0.55 32.47 -22.49
N GLN A 574 -0.01 31.68 -23.41
CA GLN A 574 -0.19 32.07 -24.81
C GLN A 574 -1.39 33.00 -24.96
N GLU A 575 -1.19 34.14 -25.62
CA GLU A 575 -2.24 35.13 -25.84
C GLU A 575 -3.43 34.55 -26.62
N GLY A 576 -4.65 34.88 -26.19
CA GLY A 576 -5.89 34.42 -26.81
C GLY A 576 -6.24 32.95 -26.56
N LYS A 577 -5.50 32.26 -25.69
CA LYS A 577 -5.70 30.85 -25.35
C LYS A 577 -6.12 30.64 -23.90
N SER A 578 -7.00 29.66 -23.71
CA SER A 578 -7.47 29.17 -22.43
C SER A 578 -7.25 27.66 -22.30
N ARG A 579 -7.20 27.18 -21.06
CA ARG A 579 -7.34 25.77 -20.70
C ARG A 579 -8.68 25.57 -20.01
N VAL A 580 -9.31 24.42 -20.23
CA VAL A 580 -10.56 24.04 -19.57
C VAL A 580 -10.38 22.71 -18.86
N GLY A 581 -10.35 22.74 -17.53
CA GLY A 581 -10.32 21.55 -16.71
C GLY A 581 -11.73 21.02 -16.46
N ILE A 582 -11.91 19.72 -16.67
CA ILE A 582 -13.21 19.04 -16.61
C ILE A 582 -13.12 17.91 -15.59
N LEU A 583 -14.04 17.91 -14.63
CA LEU A 583 -14.24 16.82 -13.67
C LEU A 583 -14.61 15.55 -14.42
N VAL A 584 -13.88 14.48 -14.16
CA VAL A 584 -14.30 13.11 -14.46
C VAL A 584 -14.57 12.43 -13.12
N PRO A 585 -15.84 12.23 -12.71
CA PRO A 585 -16.15 11.72 -11.39
C PRO A 585 -15.43 10.40 -11.11
N THR A 586 -14.56 10.44 -10.09
CA THR A 586 -13.67 9.33 -9.69
C THR A 586 -12.78 8.76 -10.79
N GLY A 587 -12.57 9.51 -11.89
CA GLY A 587 -11.77 9.08 -13.03
C GLY A 587 -12.35 7.96 -13.88
N ARG A 588 -13.61 7.54 -13.67
CA ARG A 588 -14.28 6.53 -14.50
C ARG A 588 -14.74 7.17 -15.80
N LEU A 589 -14.56 6.49 -16.94
CA LEU A 589 -15.10 6.89 -18.24
C LEU A 589 -15.78 5.70 -18.93
N SER A 590 -16.97 5.95 -19.46
CA SER A 590 -17.64 5.08 -20.41
C SER A 590 -17.07 5.24 -21.82
N VAL A 591 -17.38 4.30 -22.72
CA VAL A 591 -17.04 4.38 -24.16
C VAL A 591 -17.57 5.67 -24.77
N LYS A 592 -18.83 6.02 -24.48
CA LYS A 592 -19.48 7.24 -24.96
C LYS A 592 -18.73 8.49 -24.52
N GLU A 593 -18.38 8.58 -23.24
CA GLU A 593 -17.67 9.74 -22.70
C GLU A 593 -16.25 9.84 -23.28
N CYS A 594 -15.55 8.73 -23.51
CA CYS A 594 -14.24 8.76 -24.18
C CYS A 594 -14.36 9.37 -25.58
N ARG A 595 -15.36 8.96 -26.37
CA ARG A 595 -15.60 9.51 -27.72
C ARG A 595 -16.00 10.99 -27.65
N GLN A 596 -16.89 11.37 -26.74
CA GLN A 596 -17.29 12.76 -26.54
C GLN A 596 -16.12 13.67 -26.14
N ILE A 597 -15.24 13.20 -25.25
CA ILE A 597 -14.02 13.94 -24.87
C ILE A 597 -13.09 14.10 -26.08
N ALA A 598 -12.93 13.05 -26.88
CA ALA A 598 -12.12 13.10 -28.08
C ALA A 598 -12.68 14.08 -29.13
N ASP A 599 -14.00 14.11 -29.33
CA ASP A 599 -14.68 15.04 -30.24
C ASP A 599 -14.50 16.50 -29.77
N MET A 600 -14.65 16.76 -28.46
CA MET A 600 -14.36 18.07 -27.89
C MET A 600 -12.90 18.46 -28.07
N ALA A 601 -11.97 17.51 -27.90
CA ALA A 601 -10.54 17.78 -28.07
C ALA A 601 -10.20 18.17 -29.52
N ASP A 602 -10.75 17.48 -30.53
CA ASP A 602 -10.54 17.83 -31.94
C ASP A 602 -11.13 19.22 -32.27
N LYS A 603 -12.32 19.52 -31.75
CA LYS A 603 -13.03 20.77 -32.04
C LYS A 603 -12.40 22.00 -31.37
N TYR A 604 -11.90 21.83 -30.15
CA TYR A 604 -11.52 22.96 -29.29
C TYR A 604 -10.06 22.96 -28.84
N SER A 605 -9.39 21.81 -28.82
CA SER A 605 -8.13 21.61 -28.10
C SER A 605 -6.96 21.16 -28.99
N ALA A 606 -7.13 21.25 -30.31
CA ALA A 606 -6.19 20.73 -31.30
C ALA A 606 -5.88 19.22 -31.12
N GLY A 607 -6.87 18.45 -30.65
CA GLY A 607 -6.75 17.01 -30.43
C GLY A 607 -5.96 16.61 -29.18
N GLU A 608 -5.53 17.55 -28.33
CA GLU A 608 -4.77 17.26 -27.11
C GLU A 608 -5.70 17.11 -25.89
N ILE A 609 -5.46 16.11 -25.06
CA ILE A 609 -6.15 15.89 -23.77
C ILE A 609 -5.08 15.62 -22.72
N ARG A 610 -5.20 16.24 -21.54
CA ARG A 610 -4.27 16.01 -20.44
C ARG A 610 -4.96 15.41 -19.23
N LEU A 611 -4.41 14.33 -18.70
CA LEU A 611 -4.89 13.63 -17.52
C LEU A 611 -4.23 14.21 -16.27
N THR A 612 -4.95 14.25 -15.14
CA THR A 612 -4.41 14.71 -13.86
C THR A 612 -4.25 13.57 -12.85
N VAL A 613 -3.47 13.78 -11.80
CA VAL A 613 -3.32 12.79 -10.69
C VAL A 613 -4.57 12.72 -9.81
N GLU A 614 -5.41 13.75 -9.86
CA GLU A 614 -6.76 13.80 -9.29
C GLU A 614 -7.80 13.10 -10.19
N GLN A 615 -7.34 12.44 -11.26
CA GLN A 615 -8.14 11.62 -12.15
C GLN A 615 -9.13 12.41 -13.04
N ASN A 616 -8.80 13.67 -13.31
CA ASN A 616 -9.58 14.56 -14.19
C ASN A 616 -8.91 14.74 -15.54
N ILE A 617 -9.54 15.52 -16.42
CA ILE A 617 -8.97 15.92 -17.71
C ILE A 617 -8.84 17.44 -17.83
N ILE A 618 -7.94 17.88 -18.71
CA ILE A 618 -7.80 19.26 -19.16
C ILE A 618 -7.78 19.26 -20.68
N LEU A 619 -8.59 20.14 -21.28
CA LEU A 619 -8.50 20.52 -22.69
C LEU A 619 -7.65 21.80 -22.79
N PRO A 620 -6.38 21.72 -23.21
CA PRO A 620 -5.53 22.88 -23.43
C PRO A 620 -5.83 23.59 -24.76
N ASN A 621 -5.20 24.74 -25.00
CA ASN A 621 -5.10 25.39 -26.32
C ASN A 621 -6.46 25.84 -26.90
N VAL A 622 -7.47 26.00 -26.06
CA VAL A 622 -8.82 26.44 -26.45
C VAL A 622 -8.78 27.92 -26.79
N ASP A 623 -9.22 28.28 -28.00
CA ASP A 623 -9.37 29.69 -28.37
C ASP A 623 -10.35 30.38 -27.42
N ASP A 624 -9.98 31.55 -26.90
CA ASP A 624 -10.81 32.30 -25.95
C ASP A 624 -12.25 32.52 -26.45
N GLY A 625 -12.39 32.83 -27.75
CA GLY A 625 -13.70 33.02 -28.39
C GLY A 625 -14.54 31.74 -28.50
N LYS A 626 -13.95 30.56 -28.32
CA LYS A 626 -14.64 29.26 -28.39
C LYS A 626 -14.97 28.66 -27.03
N VAL A 627 -14.47 29.22 -25.93
CA VAL A 627 -14.75 28.72 -24.57
C VAL A 627 -16.25 28.64 -24.32
N ALA A 628 -17.00 29.69 -24.65
CA ALA A 628 -18.45 29.71 -24.44
C ALA A 628 -19.21 28.63 -25.26
N ALA A 629 -18.67 28.24 -26.42
CA ALA A 629 -19.23 27.16 -27.23
C ALA A 629 -18.89 25.79 -26.62
N LEU A 630 -17.65 25.58 -26.17
CA LEU A 630 -17.23 24.36 -25.48
C LEU A 630 -18.08 24.11 -24.22
N LEU A 631 -18.35 25.14 -23.42
CA LEU A 631 -19.17 25.01 -22.20
C LEU A 631 -20.64 24.61 -22.46
N LYS A 632 -21.11 24.71 -23.72
CA LYS A 632 -22.46 24.34 -24.15
C LYS A 632 -22.51 23.01 -24.92
N GLU A 633 -21.41 22.26 -24.97
CA GLU A 633 -21.43 20.93 -25.56
C GLU A 633 -22.33 19.99 -24.76
N ASP A 634 -23.14 19.19 -25.44
CA ASP A 634 -24.04 18.19 -24.84
C ASP A 634 -23.30 17.19 -23.95
N ALA A 635 -21.99 17.02 -24.15
CA ALA A 635 -21.13 16.20 -23.32
C ALA A 635 -20.94 16.75 -21.89
N LEU A 636 -21.13 18.06 -21.69
CA LEU A 636 -20.98 18.77 -20.41
C LEU A 636 -22.33 19.18 -19.83
N GLU A 637 -23.27 19.62 -20.68
CA GLU A 637 -24.55 20.14 -20.23
C GLU A 637 -25.45 19.02 -19.68
N GLY A 638 -25.83 19.12 -18.40
CA GLY A 638 -26.70 18.14 -17.73
C GLY A 638 -26.06 16.76 -17.50
N THR A 639 -24.77 16.60 -17.77
CA THR A 639 -24.04 15.33 -17.54
C THR A 639 -23.26 15.36 -16.23
N ARG A 640 -22.54 14.27 -15.94
CA ARG A 640 -21.65 14.17 -14.78
C ARG A 640 -20.26 14.78 -15.04
N LEU A 641 -19.93 15.13 -16.29
CA LEU A 641 -18.67 15.81 -16.62
C LEU A 641 -18.86 17.31 -16.42
N LYS A 642 -18.20 17.88 -15.41
CA LYS A 642 -18.45 19.27 -14.98
C LYS A 642 -17.19 20.11 -15.05
N VAL A 643 -17.30 21.31 -15.61
CA VAL A 643 -16.20 22.30 -15.57
C VAL A 643 -16.13 22.99 -14.20
N ASN A 644 -17.27 23.27 -13.57
CA ASN A 644 -17.38 23.91 -12.26
C ASN A 644 -18.15 23.03 -11.26
N PRO A 645 -17.56 21.95 -10.73
CA PRO A 645 -18.25 21.00 -9.87
C PRO A 645 -18.44 21.44 -8.41
N GLY A 646 -17.78 22.51 -7.96
CA GLY A 646 -17.75 22.90 -6.55
C GLY A 646 -16.51 22.39 -5.81
N PHE A 647 -16.37 22.80 -4.55
CA PHE A 647 -15.14 22.61 -3.77
C PHE A 647 -14.99 21.22 -3.13
N ILE A 648 -16.06 20.43 -3.07
CA ILE A 648 -16.02 19.05 -2.57
C ILE A 648 -16.06 18.07 -3.76
N GLU A 649 -17.09 18.15 -4.61
CA GLU A 649 -17.28 17.20 -5.72
C GLU A 649 -16.08 17.21 -6.69
N GLY A 650 -15.52 18.40 -6.98
CA GLY A 650 -14.37 18.55 -7.88
C GLY A 650 -13.05 17.95 -7.37
N ASN A 651 -12.97 17.66 -6.07
CA ASN A 651 -11.72 17.32 -5.39
C ASN A 651 -11.72 15.90 -4.80
N VAL A 652 -12.58 15.04 -5.35
CA VAL A 652 -12.68 13.63 -4.93
C VAL A 652 -11.84 12.72 -5.82
N VAL A 653 -10.97 11.94 -5.18
CA VAL A 653 -10.13 10.92 -5.81
C VAL A 653 -10.52 9.56 -5.27
N SER A 654 -10.63 8.54 -6.12
CA SER A 654 -10.99 7.19 -5.69
C SER A 654 -10.19 6.12 -6.42
N CYS A 655 -9.71 5.14 -5.65
CA CYS A 655 -9.08 3.96 -6.21
C CYS A 655 -10.11 3.07 -6.95
N THR A 656 -9.66 1.97 -7.55
CA THR A 656 -10.56 1.03 -8.26
C THR A 656 -11.66 0.42 -7.38
N GLY A 657 -11.40 0.19 -6.09
CA GLY A 657 -12.36 -0.43 -5.17
C GLY A 657 -12.66 -1.91 -5.47
N ALA A 658 -13.59 -2.47 -4.69
CA ALA A 658 -13.99 -3.87 -4.76
C ALA A 658 -14.71 -4.26 -6.06
N GLN A 659 -15.13 -3.28 -6.88
CA GLN A 659 -15.72 -3.56 -8.20
C GLN A 659 -14.79 -4.41 -9.07
N PHE A 660 -13.49 -4.08 -9.11
CA PHE A 660 -12.50 -4.84 -9.91
C PHE A 660 -11.25 -5.27 -9.14
N CYS A 661 -10.97 -4.72 -7.95
CA CYS A 661 -9.77 -5.06 -7.20
C CYS A 661 -10.02 -6.23 -6.23
N GLY A 662 -9.29 -7.33 -6.39
CA GLY A 662 -9.30 -8.46 -5.46
C GLY A 662 -8.63 -8.21 -4.10
N LEU A 663 -8.00 -7.03 -3.91
CA LEU A 663 -7.40 -6.61 -2.63
C LEU A 663 -8.26 -5.60 -1.87
N ALA A 664 -9.28 -5.02 -2.50
CA ALA A 664 -10.11 -3.99 -1.89
C ALA A 664 -11.12 -4.63 -0.94
N LEU A 665 -11.26 -4.02 0.25
CA LEU A 665 -12.22 -4.44 1.27
C LEU A 665 -13.63 -3.89 1.02
N ILE A 666 -13.72 -2.77 0.30
CA ILE A 666 -14.97 -2.02 0.07
C ILE A 666 -15.06 -1.57 -1.40
N GLU A 667 -16.28 -1.32 -1.87
CA GLU A 667 -16.54 -0.52 -3.08
C GLU A 667 -16.07 0.92 -2.80
N THR A 668 -15.59 1.64 -3.82
CA THR A 668 -15.09 3.02 -3.60
C THR A 668 -15.52 4.04 -4.64
N LYS A 669 -15.73 3.70 -5.91
CA LYS A 669 -15.94 4.73 -6.94
C LYS A 669 -17.36 5.25 -6.94
N ALA A 670 -18.34 4.35 -7.02
CA ALA A 670 -19.74 4.76 -7.01
C ALA A 670 -20.10 5.41 -5.66
N GLN A 671 -19.57 4.86 -4.57
CA GLN A 671 -19.78 5.43 -3.24
C GLN A 671 -19.12 6.81 -3.07
N ALA A 672 -17.87 6.99 -3.50
CA ALA A 672 -17.20 8.28 -3.40
C ALA A 672 -17.94 9.37 -4.20
N GLU A 673 -18.39 9.05 -5.41
CA GLU A 673 -19.18 9.97 -6.22
C GLU A 673 -20.51 10.36 -5.55
N SER A 674 -21.23 9.38 -5.01
CA SER A 674 -22.51 9.60 -4.31
C SER A 674 -22.34 10.45 -3.05
N VAL A 675 -21.35 10.12 -2.21
CA VAL A 675 -21.05 10.85 -0.97
C VAL A 675 -20.62 12.28 -1.27
N ALA A 676 -19.77 12.50 -2.26
CA ALA A 676 -19.30 13.83 -2.64
C ALA A 676 -20.46 14.76 -3.03
N LYS A 677 -21.39 14.27 -3.87
CA LYS A 677 -22.58 15.03 -4.28
C LYS A 677 -23.45 15.41 -3.08
N LYS A 678 -23.67 14.47 -2.15
CA LYS A 678 -24.46 14.73 -0.93
C LYS A 678 -23.79 15.78 -0.04
N LEU A 679 -22.48 15.69 0.18
CA LEU A 679 -21.75 16.68 0.97
C LEU A 679 -21.79 18.06 0.33
N GLU A 680 -21.61 18.14 -0.99
CA GLU A 680 -21.74 19.38 -1.76
C GLU A 680 -23.15 19.99 -1.63
N GLU A 681 -24.22 19.19 -1.51
CA GLU A 681 -25.58 19.70 -1.28
C GLU A 681 -25.82 20.18 0.17
N LEU A 682 -25.15 19.57 1.14
CA LEU A 682 -25.40 19.80 2.57
C LEU A 682 -24.64 20.98 3.15
N VAL A 683 -23.39 21.20 2.72
CA VAL A 683 -22.51 22.22 3.32
C VAL A 683 -21.84 23.11 2.27
N THR A 684 -21.39 24.28 2.71
CA THR A 684 -20.50 25.17 1.96
C THR A 684 -19.16 25.26 2.66
N VAL A 685 -18.09 25.17 1.89
CA VAL A 685 -16.70 25.36 2.34
C VAL A 685 -16.10 26.56 1.62
N ASN A 686 -15.08 27.20 2.19
CA ASN A 686 -14.44 28.40 1.65
C ASN A 686 -13.22 28.10 0.75
N ARG A 687 -12.78 26.84 0.70
CA ARG A 687 -11.68 26.37 -0.15
C ARG A 687 -11.96 24.95 -0.66
N PRO A 688 -11.28 24.50 -1.73
CA PRO A 688 -11.24 23.11 -2.15
C PRO A 688 -10.88 22.14 -1.02
N ILE A 689 -11.70 21.11 -0.80
CA ILE A 689 -11.45 20.05 0.18
C ILE A 689 -11.19 18.73 -0.56
N ARG A 690 -9.97 18.23 -0.48
CA ARG A 690 -9.57 16.99 -1.15
C ARG A 690 -10.02 15.79 -0.34
N ILE A 691 -10.92 15.00 -0.91
CA ILE A 691 -11.40 13.76 -0.30
C ILE A 691 -10.85 12.58 -1.08
N HIS A 692 -10.09 11.69 -0.43
CA HIS A 692 -9.52 10.52 -1.11
C HIS A 692 -10.12 9.23 -0.57
N TRP A 693 -10.54 8.35 -1.48
CA TRP A 693 -11.12 7.04 -1.16
C TRP A 693 -10.20 5.91 -1.58
N THR A 694 -9.98 4.96 -0.68
CA THR A 694 -9.25 3.73 -0.99
C THR A 694 -9.90 2.50 -0.38
N GLY A 695 -9.92 1.41 -1.14
CA GLY A 695 -10.39 0.12 -0.65
C GLY A 695 -9.41 -0.59 0.28
N CYS A 696 -8.11 -0.21 0.27
CA CYS A 696 -7.11 -0.74 1.20
C CYS A 696 -5.81 0.08 1.33
N CYS A 697 -5.15 0.52 0.24
CA CYS A 697 -3.76 1.03 0.31
C CYS A 697 -3.40 2.21 -0.63
N GLY A 698 -4.40 3.01 -1.00
CA GLY A 698 -4.27 4.25 -1.78
C GLY A 698 -3.90 5.48 -0.94
N GLN A 699 -3.86 6.63 -1.59
CA GLN A 699 -3.30 7.91 -1.12
C GLN A 699 -4.20 8.66 -0.11
N VAL A 700 -4.73 8.01 0.92
CA VAL A 700 -5.58 8.72 1.89
C VAL A 700 -4.81 9.65 2.81
N GLN A 701 -3.50 9.42 2.99
CA GLN A 701 -2.66 10.17 3.91
C GLN A 701 -2.33 11.59 3.40
N VAL A 702 -2.45 11.85 2.09
CA VAL A 702 -2.20 13.18 1.49
C VAL A 702 -3.45 14.05 1.47
N ALA A 703 -4.63 13.48 1.74
CA ALA A 703 -5.91 14.15 1.57
C ALA A 703 -6.26 15.03 2.77
N ASP A 704 -7.04 16.08 2.55
CA ASP A 704 -7.67 16.83 3.64
C ASP A 704 -8.54 15.85 4.47
N ILE A 705 -9.32 15.02 3.78
CA ILE A 705 -10.08 13.90 4.36
C ILE A 705 -9.79 12.61 3.58
N GLY A 706 -9.17 11.64 4.24
CA GLY A 706 -8.87 10.33 3.66
C GLY A 706 -9.81 9.24 4.18
N ILE A 707 -10.40 8.44 3.29
CA ILE A 707 -11.34 7.36 3.63
C ILE A 707 -10.77 6.02 3.16
N MET A 708 -10.36 5.19 4.11
CA MET A 708 -9.76 3.88 3.87
C MET A 708 -10.68 2.75 4.32
N GLY A 709 -10.97 1.80 3.44
CA GLY A 709 -11.73 0.60 3.76
C GLY A 709 -11.18 -0.15 4.97
N GLY A 710 -12.08 -0.59 5.84
CA GLY A 710 -11.76 -1.30 7.07
C GLY A 710 -12.99 -2.00 7.66
N PRO A 711 -12.80 -2.76 8.75
CA PRO A 711 -13.93 -3.38 9.44
C PRO A 711 -14.73 -2.35 10.25
N ALA A 712 -16.05 -2.47 10.24
CA ALA A 712 -16.95 -1.77 11.16
C ALA A 712 -17.95 -2.76 11.78
N ARG A 713 -18.66 -2.30 12.81
CA ARG A 713 -19.78 -3.01 13.39
C ARG A 713 -20.95 -2.06 13.57
N ARG A 714 -22.17 -2.52 13.28
CA ARG A 714 -23.41 -1.81 13.58
C ARG A 714 -24.34 -2.70 14.40
N LEU A 715 -25.20 -2.09 15.22
CA LEU A 715 -26.24 -2.84 15.92
C LEU A 715 -27.27 -3.30 14.90
N ASP A 716 -27.63 -4.56 14.95
CA ASP A 716 -28.77 -5.11 14.25
C ASP A 716 -30.01 -4.94 15.15
N GLU A 717 -30.96 -4.12 14.73
CA GLU A 717 -32.16 -3.77 15.51
C GLU A 717 -33.09 -4.98 15.72
N GLU A 718 -33.08 -5.95 14.80
CA GLU A 718 -33.93 -7.15 14.92
C GLU A 718 -33.36 -8.15 15.92
N THR A 719 -32.02 -8.30 15.96
CA THR A 719 -31.36 -9.31 16.79
C THR A 719 -30.73 -8.75 18.06
N GLY A 720 -30.64 -7.43 18.19
CA GLY A 720 -29.99 -6.73 19.31
C GLY A 720 -28.48 -6.99 19.41
N LYS A 721 -27.84 -7.55 18.37
CA LYS A 721 -26.42 -7.94 18.37
C LYS A 721 -25.61 -7.04 17.43
N MET A 722 -24.31 -6.90 17.71
CA MET A 722 -23.39 -6.19 16.83
C MET A 722 -23.07 -7.05 15.60
N MET A 723 -23.47 -6.61 14.42
CA MET A 723 -23.17 -7.23 13.13
C MET A 723 -21.93 -6.60 12.50
N ALA A 724 -21.05 -7.42 11.91
CA ALA A 724 -19.92 -6.93 11.13
C ALA A 724 -20.40 -6.39 9.78
N VAL A 725 -20.00 -5.16 9.44
CA VAL A 725 -20.36 -4.49 8.19
C VAL A 725 -19.13 -3.85 7.54
N PRO A 726 -19.16 -3.62 6.21
CA PRO A 726 -18.16 -2.80 5.54
C PRO A 726 -18.06 -1.43 6.20
N GLY A 727 -16.84 -1.02 6.52
CA GLY A 727 -16.58 0.24 7.18
C GLY A 727 -15.36 0.96 6.64
N CYS A 728 -15.01 2.05 7.30
CA CYS A 728 -13.82 2.81 6.97
C CYS A 728 -13.07 3.33 8.20
N LYS A 729 -11.82 3.70 7.93
CA LYS A 729 -10.98 4.58 8.73
C LYS A 729 -10.95 5.94 8.04
N ILE A 730 -11.11 6.99 8.83
CA ILE A 730 -11.05 8.37 8.37
C ILE A 730 -9.71 8.95 8.83
N PHE A 731 -8.98 9.58 7.91
CA PHE A 731 -7.75 10.33 8.12
C PHE A 731 -8.05 11.80 7.87
N VAL A 732 -7.43 12.71 8.64
CA VAL A 732 -7.61 14.15 8.50
C VAL A 732 -6.26 14.85 8.60
N GLY A 733 -6.05 15.91 7.81
CA GLY A 733 -4.89 16.80 7.92
C GLY A 733 -3.72 16.48 6.97
N GLY A 734 -3.93 15.66 5.95
CA GLY A 734 -2.96 15.46 4.87
C GLY A 734 -2.87 16.69 3.97
N ARG A 735 -1.65 17.09 3.61
CA ARG A 735 -1.36 18.25 2.73
C ARG A 735 -0.51 17.82 1.53
N ILE A 736 -0.63 18.56 0.44
CA ILE A 736 0.16 18.42 -0.79
C ILE A 736 0.71 19.81 -1.18
N GLY A 737 1.54 19.86 -2.21
CA GLY A 737 2.20 21.09 -2.64
C GLY A 737 3.53 21.26 -1.93
N GLU A 738 3.97 22.50 -1.81
CA GLU A 738 5.25 22.87 -1.21
C GLU A 738 5.36 22.49 0.28
N ASP A 739 4.27 22.63 1.05
CA ASP A 739 4.17 22.19 2.47
C ASP A 739 3.44 20.85 2.61
N ALA A 740 3.86 19.86 1.82
CA ALA A 740 3.25 18.53 1.87
C ALA A 740 3.46 17.86 3.24
N HIS A 741 2.42 17.16 3.71
CA HIS A 741 2.43 16.47 5.00
C HIS A 741 1.51 15.25 4.95
N LEU A 742 1.96 14.11 5.47
CA LEU A 742 1.17 12.89 5.53
C LEU A 742 0.46 12.69 6.88
N SER A 743 -0.86 12.54 6.84
CA SER A 743 -1.64 12.08 8.00
C SER A 743 -1.53 10.57 8.14
N LEU A 744 -0.66 10.11 9.05
CA LEU A 744 -0.30 8.68 9.18
C LEU A 744 -1.26 7.88 10.08
N GLU A 745 -1.91 8.55 11.04
CA GLU A 745 -2.82 7.91 11.98
C GLU A 745 -4.29 8.22 11.64
N PRO A 746 -5.19 7.23 11.74
CA PRO A 746 -6.60 7.46 11.49
C PRO A 746 -7.20 8.34 12.59
N PHE A 747 -7.83 9.43 12.19
CA PHE A 747 -8.63 10.30 13.06
C PHE A 747 -9.79 9.53 13.72
N LYS A 748 -10.49 8.71 12.94
CA LYS A 748 -11.56 7.81 13.42
C LYS A 748 -11.51 6.47 12.69
N SER A 749 -11.99 5.41 13.32
CA SER A 749 -12.00 4.04 12.76
C SER A 749 -13.28 3.31 13.10
N GLY A 750 -13.68 2.37 12.24
CA GLY A 750 -14.83 1.52 12.48
C GLY A 750 -16.17 2.19 12.16
N ILE A 751 -16.16 3.19 11.28
CA ILE A 751 -17.37 3.89 10.82
C ILE A 751 -18.04 3.03 9.75
N PRO A 752 -19.31 2.62 9.91
CA PRO A 752 -20.06 1.96 8.85
C PRO A 752 -20.15 2.83 7.59
N LEU A 753 -20.17 2.17 6.43
CA LEU A 753 -20.23 2.86 5.14
C LEU A 753 -21.63 3.37 4.77
N ASP A 754 -22.68 2.97 5.49
CA ASP A 754 -24.03 3.45 5.22
C ASP A 754 -24.11 4.97 5.42
N ASP A 755 -24.87 5.65 4.57
CA ASP A 755 -24.95 7.12 4.57
C ASP A 755 -25.39 7.69 5.92
N GLU A 756 -26.26 6.97 6.64
CA GLU A 756 -26.74 7.33 7.98
C GLU A 756 -25.61 7.55 8.99
N PHE A 757 -24.51 6.81 8.85
CA PHE A 757 -23.36 6.93 9.74
C PHE A 757 -22.25 7.79 9.13
N LEU A 758 -21.95 7.57 7.85
CA LEU A 758 -20.80 8.20 7.22
C LEU A 758 -21.03 9.69 6.92
N ILE A 759 -22.20 10.06 6.39
CA ILE A 759 -22.46 11.45 5.99
C ILE A 759 -22.45 12.40 7.20
N PRO A 760 -23.16 12.11 8.32
CA PRO A 760 -23.10 13.00 9.49
C PRO A 760 -21.69 13.16 10.06
N GLU A 761 -20.91 12.08 10.06
CA GLU A 761 -19.51 12.12 10.52
C GLU A 761 -18.66 13.03 9.63
N LEU A 762 -18.76 12.90 8.30
CA LEU A 762 -18.04 13.75 7.36
C LEU A 762 -18.49 15.21 7.44
N VAL A 763 -19.79 15.48 7.60
CA VAL A 763 -20.31 16.84 7.82
C VAL A 763 -19.72 17.44 9.09
N GLN A 764 -19.66 16.68 10.20
CA GLN A 764 -19.10 17.18 11.45
C GLN A 764 -17.61 17.48 11.32
N ILE A 765 -16.85 16.63 10.63
CA ILE A 765 -15.42 16.88 10.33
C ILE A 765 -15.27 18.14 9.49
N LEU A 766 -16.06 18.29 8.42
CA LEU A 766 -16.04 19.48 7.57
C LEU A 766 -16.30 20.77 8.36
N LYS A 767 -17.23 20.75 9.32
CA LYS A 767 -17.55 21.92 10.16
C LYS A 767 -16.44 22.23 11.16
N ASN A 768 -15.93 21.21 11.85
CA ASN A 768 -14.95 21.38 12.92
C ASN A 768 -13.56 21.73 12.40
N GLU A 769 -13.10 21.03 11.36
CA GLU A 769 -11.72 21.08 10.88
C GLU A 769 -11.54 22.03 9.70
N PHE A 770 -12.62 22.29 8.94
CA PHE A 770 -12.56 23.05 7.68
C PHE A 770 -13.54 24.23 7.62
N GLY A 771 -14.18 24.57 8.74
CA GLY A 771 -15.05 25.76 8.85
C GLY A 771 -16.29 25.71 7.95
N ALA A 772 -16.75 24.51 7.57
CA ALA A 772 -17.93 24.37 6.73
C ALA A 772 -19.20 24.91 7.42
N VAL A 773 -20.11 25.46 6.63
CA VAL A 773 -21.40 25.98 7.10
C VAL A 773 -22.53 25.24 6.40
N ASP A 774 -23.59 24.91 7.13
CA ASP A 774 -24.76 24.27 6.54
C ASP A 774 -25.34 25.16 5.44
N LYS A 775 -25.59 24.60 4.25
CA LYS A 775 -26.37 25.29 3.23
C LYS A 775 -27.76 25.51 3.81
N LYS A 776 -28.31 26.73 3.67
CA LYS A 776 -29.71 27.00 3.99
C LYS A 776 -30.58 26.19 3.03
N ILE A 777 -30.85 24.93 3.38
CA ILE A 777 -31.80 24.08 2.66
C ILE A 777 -33.10 24.87 2.62
N ARG A 778 -33.61 25.19 1.41
CA ARG A 778 -34.98 25.71 1.25
C ARG A 778 -35.89 24.72 1.98
N LYS A 779 -36.42 25.20 3.11
CA LYS A 779 -36.80 24.40 4.28
C LYS A 779 -37.77 23.26 3.94
N ARG A 780 -37.51 22.12 4.59
CA ARG A 780 -38.45 21.09 5.09
C ARG A 780 -38.99 19.99 4.17
N ASP A 781 -39.12 20.14 2.85
CA ASP A 781 -39.82 19.09 2.07
C ASP A 781 -38.92 17.97 1.50
N LYS A 782 -37.61 18.18 1.37
CA LYS A 782 -36.69 17.16 0.79
C LYS A 782 -36.05 16.23 1.81
N VAL A 783 -35.80 16.68 3.05
CA VAL A 783 -35.08 15.88 4.06
C VAL A 783 -35.94 14.73 4.59
N LYS A 784 -37.25 14.96 4.80
CA LYS A 784 -38.20 13.87 5.11
C LYS A 784 -38.28 12.83 4.00
N LYS A 785 -38.24 13.29 2.74
CA LYS A 785 -38.32 12.43 1.56
C LYS A 785 -37.02 11.66 1.28
N MET A 786 -35.86 12.18 1.69
CA MET A 786 -34.55 11.51 1.56
C MET A 786 -34.25 10.52 2.70
N LEU A 787 -34.82 10.72 3.90
CA LEU A 787 -34.60 9.83 5.05
C LEU A 787 -35.66 8.72 5.17
N GLY A 788 -36.61 8.62 4.25
CA GLY A 788 -37.66 7.60 4.31
C GLY A 788 -38.60 7.72 5.52
N MET A 789 -38.55 8.83 6.25
CA MET A 789 -39.40 9.09 7.41
C MET A 789 -40.59 9.92 6.93
N THR A 790 -41.77 9.28 6.87
CA THR A 790 -43.06 9.95 6.65
C THR A 790 -43.29 11.08 7.66
#